data_AF-A0A3M7KXP9-F1
#
_entry.id   AF-A0A3M7KXP9-F1
#
_cell.length_a   1.000
_cell.length_b   1.000
_cell.length_c   1.000
_cell.angle_alpha   90.00
_cell.angle_beta   90.00
_cell.angle_gamma   90.00
#
_symmetry.space_group_name_H-M   'P 1'
#
loop_
_entity.id
_entity.type
_entity.pdbx_description
1 polymer ?
#
loop_
_entity_poly.entity_id
_entity_poly.type
_entity_poly.pdbx_seq_one_letter_code
_entity_poly.pdbx_strand_id
1 'polypeptide(L)'
;ILRSPNLPIMAGTETGATAVIRGARDAGIEVCFANPGTSEMHFVSALDQVPGIRAVLGLHETVCTGAADGYGRMAGKPAMALLHLGPGLANGLANLHNARRARTPTLALVGDMATWHQPADAVLAMDIDSLARTVSEEVYRAGAGGEDFRRLAERAAEARGVTTLVVPHDVSWTRVPAPEDGVKGEGREGSGPGAAPAPPPGTEEFVRDLAAAMRAASRGRLGIYCGGKALIDAEGALRLLGQIAAASGADLLCENSFARVDRGHGLPKFRRVPYFPQEASAALGKYETLVLVDARRPVANFGYEGGPSQLVTQSEEAVWEIDGDAHIGTVLKLLGMELQAGRIVPFKNCGGVFAGTSRPLLPTGRLTAAAMCATIAALQPEGAIVVDEALTSGTAYWEASSGCPQFSHLTLTGGAIGAGIPMAVGAAMACPARRVINIQADGSGLYSAQGLWTQAREKLNVLTIVCANRTYAILKLELAKQRIAPSNGPAARSLTDLGHPNIDWVALAAGYGVPAVQAGSCEELARQIEVGLARDGPMATRPMSMLVTYTPVGARSQRLGLGTPIRPTASPSRRTAHIRARAAAKSWSSKDVSPPSSGTHFLHLDDFSKEELVHMLQTAKDAKAILKSGDQSFKPFKGKTMAMIFTKPSMRTRVSFETGFTKLGGNAVYLGPDTIQLGKREPTRDIARVLCRYNEMIMARLFGHQDLIDLAQYSDSPIINGLTDYNHPCQIMADMLTAWEHLGRLENLKIAYVGDGNNMVHSWMRLASRIPMEFVCACPEGFTPDPATRELCQATGVSSISISHEPFEAVKGADIVYTDVWASMGQKEEAEERKRQFKGFQVNEEMMKAAGPQAKFMHCLPAERGVECTDGVMEAEYSIVFDEAENRMHAQNGIMLHAMGLS
;
A
#
# COMPACT_ATOMS: atom_id res chain seq x y z
N ILE A 1 -3.48 31.93 -25.32
CA ILE A 1 -3.26 31.46 -26.71
C ILE A 1 -1.96 32.09 -27.21
N LEU A 2 -0.82 31.50 -26.85
CA LEU A 2 0.48 31.86 -27.43
C LEU A 2 0.71 30.88 -28.58
N ARG A 3 0.73 31.39 -29.82
CA ARG A 3 1.11 30.59 -30.98
C ARG A 3 2.59 30.24 -30.85
N SER A 4 2.91 28.96 -30.68
CA SER A 4 4.28 28.48 -30.89
C SER A 4 4.73 28.85 -32.30
N PRO A 5 6.00 29.28 -32.49
CA PRO A 5 6.54 29.49 -33.81
C PRO A 5 6.54 28.14 -34.55
N ASN A 6 5.84 28.08 -35.67
CA ASN A 6 5.96 26.98 -36.63
C ASN A 6 7.42 26.94 -37.10
N LEU A 7 8.24 26.10 -36.45
CA LEU A 7 9.53 25.69 -36.98
C LEU A 7 9.25 25.02 -38.35
N PRO A 8 9.95 25.44 -39.42
CA PRO A 8 9.74 24.87 -40.75
C PRO A 8 9.99 23.35 -40.70
N ILE A 9 9.03 22.58 -41.22
CA ILE A 9 9.19 21.14 -41.42
C ILE A 9 10.32 20.97 -42.45
N MET A 10 11.51 20.58 -42.01
CA MET A 10 12.56 20.15 -42.93
C MET A 10 12.11 18.84 -43.57
N ALA A 11 11.95 18.85 -44.89
CA ALA A 11 11.59 17.66 -45.65
C ALA A 11 12.57 16.52 -45.36
N GLY A 12 12.05 15.31 -45.10
CA GLY A 12 12.87 14.12 -44.79
C GLY A 12 13.26 13.93 -43.32
N THR A 13 12.61 14.61 -42.37
CA THR A 13 12.85 14.40 -40.92
C THR A 13 11.55 14.20 -40.13
N GLU A 14 11.57 13.35 -39.11
CA GLU A 14 10.48 13.15 -38.13
C GLU A 14 10.94 13.48 -36.69
N THR A 15 10.02 13.54 -35.72
CA THR A 15 10.40 13.74 -34.31
C THR A 15 10.82 12.42 -33.66
N GLY A 16 11.67 12.48 -32.63
CA GLY A 16 12.05 11.30 -31.85
C GLY A 16 10.83 10.55 -31.29
N ALA A 17 9.79 11.26 -30.84
CA ALA A 17 8.53 10.65 -30.43
C ALA A 17 7.85 9.87 -31.58
N THR A 18 7.85 10.40 -32.79
CA THR A 18 7.29 9.71 -33.98
C THR A 18 8.08 8.45 -34.29
N ALA A 19 9.41 8.50 -34.24
CA ALA A 19 10.27 7.34 -34.45
C ALA A 19 10.05 6.25 -33.39
N VAL A 20 9.90 6.61 -32.11
CA VAL A 20 9.61 5.67 -31.01
C VAL A 20 8.24 5.00 -31.20
N ILE A 21 7.18 5.77 -31.46
CA ILE A 21 5.83 5.22 -31.68
C ILE A 21 5.80 4.32 -32.92
N ARG A 22 6.52 4.69 -33.99
CA ARG A 22 6.68 3.88 -35.19
C ARG A 22 7.39 2.56 -34.90
N GLY A 23 8.50 2.59 -34.15
CA GLY A 23 9.22 1.38 -33.75
C GLY A 23 8.37 0.45 -32.88
N ALA A 24 7.65 1.00 -31.90
CA ALA A 24 6.70 0.25 -31.09
C ALA A 24 5.62 -0.45 -31.94
N ARG A 25 5.02 0.28 -32.90
CA ARG A 25 4.02 -0.27 -33.83
C ARG A 25 4.62 -1.38 -34.70
N ASP A 26 5.80 -1.15 -35.26
CA ASP A 26 6.45 -2.08 -36.19
C ASP A 26 6.88 -3.37 -35.47
N ALA A 27 7.13 -3.30 -34.16
CA ALA A 27 7.29 -4.46 -33.28
C ALA A 27 5.96 -5.14 -32.84
N GLY A 28 4.81 -4.70 -33.36
CA GLY A 28 3.51 -5.35 -33.16
C GLY A 28 2.68 -4.83 -31.98
N ILE A 29 3.03 -3.67 -31.40
CA ILE A 29 2.16 -3.00 -30.43
C ILE A 29 0.96 -2.39 -31.16
N GLU A 30 -0.24 -2.71 -30.69
CA GLU A 30 -1.51 -2.26 -31.29
C GLU A 30 -2.32 -1.35 -30.37
N VAL A 31 -2.01 -1.32 -29.07
CA VAL A 31 -2.76 -0.57 -28.06
C VAL A 31 -1.79 0.13 -27.11
N CYS A 32 -2.09 1.40 -26.82
CA CYS A 32 -1.41 2.21 -25.83
C CYS A 32 -2.42 2.64 -24.75
N PHE A 33 -2.27 2.13 -23.54
CA PHE A 33 -3.02 2.61 -22.38
C PHE A 33 -2.26 3.79 -21.75
N ALA A 34 -2.85 4.97 -21.73
CA ALA A 34 -2.14 6.20 -21.41
C ALA A 34 -2.81 6.96 -20.25
N ASN A 35 -1.97 7.49 -19.35
CA ASN A 35 -2.30 8.66 -18.54
C ASN A 35 -1.20 9.71 -18.78
N PRO A 36 -1.33 10.53 -19.83
CA PRO A 36 -0.25 11.40 -20.28
C PRO A 36 -0.17 12.68 -19.44
N GLY A 37 1.04 13.24 -19.32
CA GLY A 37 1.24 14.60 -18.82
C GLY A 37 2.03 15.47 -19.80
N THR A 38 2.53 16.62 -19.34
CA THR A 38 3.10 17.64 -20.23
C THR A 38 4.29 17.16 -21.05
N SER A 39 5.16 16.33 -20.48
CA SER A 39 6.35 15.81 -21.16
C SER A 39 6.03 14.78 -22.24
N GLU A 40 4.88 14.11 -22.15
CA GLU A 40 4.45 13.09 -23.11
C GLU A 40 3.61 13.65 -24.26
N MET A 41 3.36 14.96 -24.33
CA MET A 41 2.53 15.56 -25.39
C MET A 41 3.07 15.31 -26.81
N HIS A 42 4.39 15.14 -26.95
CA HIS A 42 5.01 14.73 -28.21
C HIS A 42 4.62 13.29 -28.61
N PHE A 43 4.49 12.37 -27.64
CA PHE A 43 3.99 11.02 -27.90
C PHE A 43 2.50 11.01 -28.21
N VAL A 44 1.70 11.82 -27.50
CA VAL A 44 0.26 11.97 -27.80
C VAL A 44 0.08 12.46 -29.24
N SER A 45 0.84 13.48 -29.66
CA SER A 45 0.84 13.96 -31.05
C SER A 45 1.36 12.92 -32.05
N ALA A 46 2.38 12.12 -31.67
CA ALA A 46 2.92 11.07 -32.51
C ALA A 46 1.93 9.91 -32.75
N LEU A 47 1.05 9.60 -31.77
CA LEU A 47 -0.01 8.61 -31.94
C LEU A 47 -1.02 8.98 -33.04
N ASP A 48 -1.25 10.28 -33.28
CA ASP A 48 -2.08 10.74 -34.41
C ASP A 48 -1.34 10.66 -35.76
N GLN A 49 -0.01 10.80 -35.75
CA GLN A 49 0.83 10.79 -36.96
C GLN A 49 1.19 9.38 -37.43
N VAL A 50 1.25 8.42 -36.50
CA VAL A 50 1.60 7.02 -36.77
C VAL A 50 0.36 6.15 -36.55
N PRO A 51 -0.48 5.94 -37.58
CA PRO A 51 -1.65 5.09 -37.45
C PRO A 51 -1.24 3.64 -37.16
N GLY A 52 -2.08 2.93 -36.41
CA GLY A 52 -1.91 1.51 -36.07
C GLY A 52 -1.87 1.19 -34.57
N ILE A 53 -1.68 2.21 -33.72
CA ILE A 53 -1.78 2.06 -32.27
C ILE A 53 -3.03 2.77 -31.76
N ARG A 54 -3.94 2.03 -31.14
CA ARG A 54 -5.13 2.60 -30.48
C ARG A 54 -4.74 3.18 -29.12
N ALA A 55 -4.91 4.48 -28.95
CA ALA A 55 -4.77 5.15 -27.65
C ALA A 55 -6.01 4.94 -26.78
N VAL A 56 -5.81 4.53 -25.52
CA VAL A 56 -6.87 4.28 -24.54
C VAL A 56 -6.55 5.05 -23.26
N LEU A 57 -7.47 5.91 -22.81
CA LEU A 57 -7.26 6.72 -21.62
C LEU A 57 -7.60 5.95 -20.34
N GLY A 58 -6.65 5.85 -19.43
CA GLY A 58 -6.86 5.46 -18.04
C GLY A 58 -6.80 6.68 -17.13
N LEU A 59 -7.73 6.81 -16.19
CA LEU A 59 -7.75 7.94 -15.24
C LEU A 59 -6.67 7.85 -14.14
N HIS A 60 -5.84 6.81 -14.17
CA HIS A 60 -4.73 6.59 -13.25
C HIS A 60 -3.76 5.57 -13.86
N GLU A 61 -2.48 5.67 -13.56
CA GLU A 61 -1.43 4.83 -14.15
C GLU A 61 -1.58 3.35 -13.79
N THR A 62 -2.06 3.04 -12.60
CA THR A 62 -2.41 1.67 -12.19
C THR A 62 -3.43 1.02 -13.13
N VAL A 63 -4.37 1.80 -13.69
CA VAL A 63 -5.31 1.29 -14.70
C VAL A 63 -4.58 1.00 -16.00
N CYS A 64 -3.69 1.90 -16.43
CA CYS A 64 -2.93 1.74 -17.66
C CYS A 64 -2.03 0.50 -17.63
N THR A 65 -1.24 0.34 -16.56
CA THR A 65 -0.32 -0.79 -16.43
C THR A 65 -1.03 -2.11 -16.20
N GLY A 66 -2.14 -2.13 -15.45
CA GLY A 66 -2.95 -3.34 -15.27
C GLY A 66 -3.73 -3.74 -16.53
N ALA A 67 -4.17 -2.77 -17.35
CA ALA A 67 -4.77 -3.05 -18.64
C ALA A 67 -3.74 -3.58 -19.65
N ALA A 68 -2.52 -3.04 -19.66
CA ALA A 68 -1.44 -3.58 -20.48
C ALA A 68 -1.12 -5.04 -20.10
N ASP A 69 -1.10 -5.37 -18.81
CA ASP A 69 -0.94 -6.73 -18.29
C ASP A 69 -2.09 -7.65 -18.76
N GLY A 70 -3.34 -7.26 -18.54
CA GLY A 70 -4.50 -8.05 -18.98
C GLY A 70 -4.55 -8.28 -20.49
N TYR A 71 -4.14 -7.28 -21.27
CA TYR A 71 -4.02 -7.41 -22.73
C TYR A 71 -2.95 -8.44 -23.09
N GLY A 72 -1.74 -8.32 -22.52
CA GLY A 72 -0.61 -9.21 -22.82
C GLY A 72 -0.90 -10.67 -22.49
N ARG A 73 -1.55 -10.94 -21.35
CA ARG A 73 -1.95 -12.31 -20.94
C ARG A 73 -2.94 -12.97 -21.91
N MET A 74 -3.78 -12.18 -22.56
CA MET A 74 -4.81 -12.69 -23.48
C MET A 74 -4.34 -12.73 -24.93
N ALA A 75 -3.69 -11.66 -25.39
CA ALA A 75 -3.22 -11.51 -26.77
C ALA A 75 -1.91 -12.25 -27.03
N GLY A 76 -1.12 -12.55 -26.00
CA GLY A 76 0.21 -13.18 -26.15
C GLY A 76 1.28 -12.25 -26.75
N LYS A 77 1.01 -10.95 -26.79
CA LYS A 77 1.89 -9.91 -27.35
C LYS A 77 1.79 -8.63 -26.50
N PRO A 78 2.81 -7.76 -26.49
CA PRO A 78 2.85 -6.60 -25.62
C PRO A 78 1.79 -5.57 -25.94
N ALA A 79 1.29 -4.91 -24.89
CA ALA A 79 0.66 -3.59 -24.99
C ALA A 79 1.59 -2.53 -24.38
N MET A 80 1.41 -1.29 -24.80
CA MET A 80 2.14 -0.16 -24.25
C MET A 80 1.35 0.51 -23.13
N ALA A 81 2.04 0.90 -22.06
CA ALA A 81 1.54 1.82 -21.04
C ALA A 81 2.35 3.13 -21.10
N LEU A 82 1.69 4.25 -21.42
CA LEU A 82 2.34 5.58 -21.46
C LEU A 82 2.12 6.29 -20.12
N LEU A 83 3.22 6.57 -19.41
CA LEU A 83 3.23 7.07 -18.03
C LEU A 83 4.01 8.39 -17.91
N HIS A 84 3.56 9.25 -17.00
CA HIS A 84 4.10 10.60 -16.82
C HIS A 84 5.25 10.67 -15.80
N LEU A 85 6.49 10.78 -16.27
CA LEU A 85 7.72 10.86 -15.44
C LEU A 85 7.78 9.82 -14.31
N GLY A 86 8.61 10.08 -13.31
CA GLY A 86 8.76 9.24 -12.12
C GLY A 86 7.47 9.05 -11.33
N PRO A 87 6.66 10.09 -11.05
CA PRO A 87 5.42 9.92 -10.28
C PRO A 87 4.40 9.02 -10.98
N GLY A 88 4.22 9.17 -12.30
CA GLY A 88 3.34 8.32 -13.09
C GLY A 88 3.85 6.88 -13.14
N LEU A 89 5.16 6.68 -13.33
CA LEU A 89 5.76 5.35 -13.21
C LEU A 89 5.51 4.75 -11.81
N ALA A 90 5.73 5.53 -10.74
CA ALA A 90 5.52 5.13 -9.36
C ALA A 90 4.07 4.65 -9.09
N ASN A 91 3.07 5.40 -9.56
CA ASN A 91 1.66 5.02 -9.50
C ASN A 91 1.37 3.70 -10.26
N GLY A 92 2.11 3.43 -11.34
CA GLY A 92 1.97 2.24 -12.16
C GLY A 92 2.67 0.98 -11.63
N LEU A 93 3.62 1.12 -10.68
CA LEU A 93 4.53 0.04 -10.26
C LEU A 93 3.82 -1.20 -9.72
N ALA A 94 2.72 -1.04 -8.98
CA ALA A 94 1.99 -2.16 -8.39
C ALA A 94 1.54 -3.18 -9.46
N ASN A 95 0.99 -2.71 -10.57
CA ASN A 95 0.54 -3.59 -11.65
C ASN A 95 1.67 -4.00 -12.61
N LEU A 96 2.73 -3.20 -12.76
CA LEU A 96 3.96 -3.67 -13.44
C LEU A 96 4.62 -4.81 -12.67
N HIS A 97 4.60 -4.78 -11.33
CA HIS A 97 5.04 -5.90 -10.51
C HIS A 97 4.21 -7.16 -10.78
N ASN A 98 2.88 -7.05 -10.85
CA ASN A 98 2.01 -8.18 -11.20
C ASN A 98 2.33 -8.72 -12.62
N ALA A 99 2.49 -7.85 -13.62
CA ALA A 99 2.86 -8.23 -14.98
C ALA A 99 4.21 -8.97 -15.02
N ARG A 100 5.22 -8.47 -14.29
CA ARG A 100 6.52 -9.14 -14.16
C ARG A 100 6.40 -10.52 -13.51
N ARG A 101 5.61 -10.63 -12.43
CA ARG A 101 5.37 -11.93 -11.78
C ARG A 101 4.58 -12.89 -12.68
N ALA A 102 3.74 -12.35 -13.55
CA ALA A 102 3.02 -13.09 -14.58
C ALA A 102 3.87 -13.43 -15.82
N ARG A 103 5.10 -12.91 -15.94
CA ARG A 103 5.93 -12.97 -17.15
C ARG A 103 5.17 -12.46 -18.38
N THR A 104 4.41 -11.39 -18.21
CA THR A 104 3.61 -10.79 -19.27
C THR A 104 4.46 -9.77 -20.03
N PRO A 105 4.52 -9.85 -21.38
CA PRO A 105 5.23 -8.85 -22.17
C PRO A 105 4.48 -7.52 -22.08
N THR A 106 5.16 -6.44 -21.69
CA THR A 106 4.55 -5.10 -21.55
C THR A 106 5.63 -4.03 -21.71
N LEU A 107 5.32 -2.99 -22.47
CA LEU A 107 6.20 -1.82 -22.64
C LEU A 107 5.68 -0.64 -21.81
N ALA A 108 6.38 -0.26 -20.75
CA ALA A 108 6.17 1.01 -20.06
C ALA A 108 6.98 2.11 -20.76
N LEU A 109 6.31 2.97 -21.53
CA LEU A 109 6.92 4.16 -22.12
C LEU A 109 6.77 5.33 -21.14
N VAL A 110 7.90 5.88 -20.69
CA VAL A 110 7.94 6.90 -19.63
C VAL A 110 8.68 8.12 -20.16
N GLY A 111 8.03 9.28 -20.18
CA GLY A 111 8.74 10.53 -20.47
C GLY A 111 9.64 10.93 -19.29
N ASP A 112 10.71 11.65 -19.55
CA ASP A 112 11.59 12.22 -18.51
C ASP A 112 11.77 13.73 -18.75
N MET A 113 12.35 14.44 -17.78
CA MET A 113 12.81 15.80 -17.97
C MET A 113 13.77 15.89 -19.16
N ALA A 114 13.83 17.06 -19.78
CA ALA A 114 14.85 17.31 -20.78
C ALA A 114 16.25 17.09 -20.18
N THR A 115 17.16 16.45 -20.92
CA THR A 115 18.47 16.02 -20.40
C THR A 115 19.27 17.15 -19.75
N TRP A 116 19.27 18.34 -20.36
CA TRP A 116 19.93 19.54 -19.85
C TRP A 116 19.24 20.15 -18.61
N HIS A 117 17.97 19.81 -18.37
CA HIS A 117 17.18 20.32 -17.24
C HIS A 117 17.19 19.38 -16.03
N GLN A 118 17.52 18.10 -16.22
CA GLN A 118 17.57 17.11 -15.14
C GLN A 118 18.40 17.55 -13.93
N PRO A 119 19.61 18.14 -14.06
CA PRO A 119 20.41 18.55 -12.91
C PRO A 119 19.79 19.66 -12.05
N ALA A 120 18.75 20.34 -12.55
CA ALA A 120 18.08 21.41 -11.83
C ALA A 120 17.06 20.89 -10.79
N ASP A 121 16.80 19.59 -10.74
CA ASP A 121 15.88 18.95 -9.78
C ASP A 121 14.48 19.62 -9.76
N ALA A 122 13.90 19.79 -10.95
CA ALA A 122 12.57 20.38 -11.08
C ALA A 122 11.50 19.53 -10.36
N VAL A 123 10.34 20.11 -10.05
CA VAL A 123 9.31 19.54 -9.14
C VAL A 123 8.90 18.08 -9.42
N LEU A 124 8.99 17.60 -10.66
CA LEU A 124 8.63 16.23 -11.05
C LEU A 124 9.85 15.31 -11.33
N ALA A 125 11.07 15.80 -11.10
CA ALA A 125 12.30 15.04 -11.29
C ALA A 125 12.38 13.92 -10.25
N MET A 126 12.74 12.72 -10.70
CA MET A 126 12.92 11.53 -9.88
C MET A 126 13.95 10.61 -10.53
N ASP A 127 14.54 9.71 -9.76
CA ASP A 127 15.36 8.62 -10.28
C ASP A 127 14.46 7.53 -10.92
N ILE A 128 14.04 7.80 -12.17
CA ILE A 128 13.16 6.91 -12.96
C ILE A 128 13.83 5.56 -13.20
N ASP A 129 15.15 5.54 -13.44
CA ASP A 129 15.87 4.31 -13.77
C ASP A 129 15.87 3.35 -12.58
N SER A 130 16.13 3.85 -11.37
CA SER A 130 16.05 3.04 -10.15
C SER A 130 14.65 2.51 -9.90
N LEU A 131 13.60 3.33 -10.10
CA LEU A 131 12.21 2.88 -9.98
C LEU A 131 11.89 1.77 -11.00
N ALA A 132 12.24 1.97 -12.26
CA ALA A 132 11.96 1.06 -13.36
C ALA A 132 12.61 -0.32 -13.15
N ARG A 133 13.85 -0.36 -12.61
CA ARG A 133 14.60 -1.61 -12.34
C ARG A 133 13.92 -2.53 -11.32
N THR A 134 13.02 -2.02 -10.50
CA THR A 134 12.31 -2.86 -9.50
C THR A 134 11.25 -3.78 -10.13
N VAL A 135 10.68 -3.35 -11.27
CA VAL A 135 9.56 -4.01 -11.93
C VAL A 135 9.84 -4.46 -13.35
N SER A 136 10.91 -3.98 -13.98
CA SER A 136 11.27 -4.31 -15.37
C SER A 136 12.40 -5.33 -15.42
N GLU A 137 12.34 -6.23 -16.40
CA GLU A 137 13.46 -7.11 -16.74
C GLU A 137 14.56 -6.34 -17.46
N GLU A 138 14.16 -5.40 -18.33
CA GLU A 138 15.05 -4.50 -19.04
C GLU A 138 14.59 -3.04 -18.89
N VAL A 139 15.56 -2.13 -18.78
CA VAL A 139 15.34 -0.69 -18.74
C VAL A 139 16.20 -0.05 -19.82
N TYR A 140 15.55 0.63 -20.75
CA TYR A 140 16.15 1.37 -21.84
C TYR A 140 15.98 2.86 -21.58
N ARG A 141 16.97 3.67 -21.96
CA ARG A 141 16.91 5.13 -21.88
C ARG A 141 17.41 5.71 -23.19
N ALA A 142 16.60 6.56 -23.82
CA ALA A 142 16.97 7.21 -25.08
C ALA A 142 17.94 8.37 -24.83
N GLY A 143 18.99 8.47 -25.67
CA GLY A 143 20.02 9.51 -25.60
C GLY A 143 20.00 10.48 -26.79
N ALA A 144 20.48 11.72 -26.60
CA ALA A 144 20.44 12.76 -27.64
C ALA A 144 21.47 12.61 -28.78
N GLY A 145 22.23 11.51 -28.86
CA GLY A 145 23.37 11.37 -29.78
C GLY A 145 23.29 10.16 -30.71
N GLY A 146 22.87 10.37 -31.97
CA GLY A 146 23.01 9.40 -33.07
C GLY A 146 22.31 8.05 -32.90
N GLU A 147 21.49 7.90 -31.86
CA GLU A 147 20.76 6.67 -31.55
C GLU A 147 19.55 6.52 -32.48
N ASP A 148 19.35 5.30 -32.97
CA ASP A 148 18.16 4.94 -33.73
C ASP A 148 17.00 4.69 -32.76
N PHE A 149 16.21 5.74 -32.49
CA PHE A 149 15.08 5.68 -31.56
C PHE A 149 14.01 4.67 -31.98
N ARG A 150 13.85 4.44 -33.28
CA ARG A 150 12.93 3.43 -33.80
C ARG A 150 13.41 2.05 -33.40
N ARG A 151 14.67 1.71 -33.68
CA ARG A 151 15.25 0.41 -33.30
C ARG A 151 15.31 0.21 -31.80
N LEU A 152 15.52 1.26 -31.01
CA LEU A 152 15.45 1.20 -29.55
C LEU A 152 14.05 0.80 -29.08
N ALA A 153 13.01 1.43 -29.64
CA ALA A 153 11.62 1.11 -29.33
C ALA A 153 11.21 -0.29 -29.80
N GLU A 154 11.67 -0.73 -30.97
CA GLU A 154 11.47 -2.09 -31.47
C GLU A 154 12.03 -3.12 -30.49
N ARG A 155 13.30 -2.96 -30.09
CA ARG A 155 13.95 -3.84 -29.11
C ARG A 155 13.22 -3.86 -27.76
N ALA A 156 12.80 -2.69 -27.28
CA ALA A 156 12.09 -2.60 -26.01
C ALA A 156 10.72 -3.30 -26.07
N ALA A 157 10.03 -3.24 -27.21
CA ALA A 157 8.75 -3.90 -27.45
C ALA A 157 8.89 -5.42 -27.68
N GLU A 158 9.95 -5.89 -28.33
CA GLU A 158 10.20 -7.31 -28.60
C GLU A 158 10.60 -8.13 -27.36
N ALA A 159 10.92 -7.45 -26.25
CA ALA A 159 11.27 -8.10 -24.99
C ALA A 159 10.13 -8.98 -24.43
N ARG A 160 10.50 -10.09 -23.78
CA ARG A 160 9.54 -11.12 -23.33
C ARG A 160 8.81 -10.79 -22.03
N GLY A 161 9.31 -9.84 -21.25
CA GLY A 161 8.77 -9.45 -19.95
C GLY A 161 8.34 -7.98 -19.90
N VAL A 162 8.31 -7.43 -18.69
CA VAL A 162 8.07 -6.00 -18.50
C VAL A 162 9.34 -5.24 -18.85
N THR A 163 9.23 -4.28 -19.75
CA THR A 163 10.32 -3.41 -20.18
C THR A 163 9.92 -1.97 -19.97
N THR A 164 10.85 -1.15 -19.47
CA THR A 164 10.65 0.30 -19.39
C THR A 164 11.54 1.00 -20.41
N LEU A 165 10.96 1.85 -21.25
CA LEU A 165 11.69 2.77 -22.13
C LEU A 165 11.50 4.21 -21.61
N VAL A 166 12.57 4.78 -21.10
CA VAL A 166 12.61 6.17 -20.63
C VAL A 166 13.05 7.08 -21.77
N VAL A 167 12.26 8.10 -22.07
CA VAL A 167 12.56 9.05 -23.15
C VAL A 167 12.54 10.49 -22.62
N PRO A 168 13.71 11.16 -22.53
CA PRO A 168 13.78 12.56 -22.16
C PRO A 168 12.93 13.46 -23.08
N HIS A 169 12.37 14.52 -22.50
CA HIS A 169 11.48 15.43 -23.23
C HIS A 169 12.16 16.07 -24.45
N ASP A 170 13.45 16.38 -24.36
CA ASP A 170 14.23 16.92 -25.47
C ASP A 170 14.54 15.90 -26.56
N VAL A 171 14.72 14.64 -26.20
CA VAL A 171 14.80 13.54 -27.17
C VAL A 171 13.46 13.41 -27.93
N SER A 172 12.34 13.57 -27.25
CA SER A 172 11.00 13.43 -27.84
C SER A 172 10.72 14.41 -28.99
N TRP A 173 11.27 15.64 -28.93
CA TRP A 173 11.12 16.65 -30.00
C TRP A 173 12.32 16.74 -30.95
N THR A 174 13.41 16.03 -30.68
CA THR A 174 14.60 16.03 -31.55
C THR A 174 14.24 15.54 -32.94
N ARG A 175 14.76 16.20 -33.98
CA ARG A 175 14.53 15.80 -35.37
C ARG A 175 15.51 14.70 -35.78
N VAL A 176 14.98 13.61 -36.31
CA VAL A 176 15.74 12.48 -36.84
C VAL A 176 15.37 12.23 -38.30
N PRO A 177 16.25 11.63 -39.13
CA PRO A 177 15.90 11.26 -40.50
C PRO A 177 14.62 10.43 -40.53
N ALA A 178 13.65 10.85 -41.34
CA ALA A 178 12.45 10.05 -41.59
C ALA A 178 12.81 8.94 -42.59
N PRO A 179 12.22 7.73 -42.45
CA PRO A 179 12.34 6.72 -43.50
C PRO A 179 11.76 7.25 -44.82
N GLU A 180 12.39 6.93 -45.95
CA GLU A 180 11.89 7.32 -47.27
C GLU A 180 10.48 6.73 -47.49
N ASP A 181 9.52 7.58 -47.90
CA ASP A 181 8.14 7.19 -48.16
C ASP A 181 8.09 6.01 -49.15
N GLY A 182 7.61 4.86 -48.68
CA GLY A 182 7.48 3.64 -49.50
C GLY A 182 8.51 2.55 -49.21
N VAL A 183 9.56 2.82 -48.42
CA VAL A 183 10.35 1.75 -47.83
C VAL A 183 9.57 1.23 -46.63
N LYS A 184 8.78 0.16 -46.85
CA LYS A 184 8.46 -0.76 -45.76
C LYS A 184 9.81 -1.22 -45.21
N GLY A 185 10.32 -0.55 -44.16
CA GLY A 185 11.57 -0.93 -43.52
C GLY A 185 11.49 -2.42 -43.32
N GLU A 186 12.38 -3.16 -44.01
CA GLU A 186 12.19 -4.56 -44.40
C GLU A 186 11.17 -5.19 -43.49
N GLY A 187 9.90 -5.13 -43.91
CA GLY A 187 8.85 -5.72 -43.12
C GLY A 187 9.28 -7.16 -43.07
N ARG A 188 9.83 -7.61 -41.92
CA ARG A 188 9.86 -9.02 -41.63
C ARG A 188 8.42 -9.40 -41.84
N GLU A 189 8.15 -10.08 -42.96
CA GLU A 189 6.86 -10.68 -43.26
C GLU A 189 6.44 -11.29 -41.94
N GLY A 190 5.42 -10.67 -41.31
CA GLY A 190 5.26 -10.67 -39.85
C GLY A 190 5.54 -12.06 -39.38
N SER A 191 6.65 -12.25 -38.65
CA SER A 191 7.34 -13.54 -38.54
C SER A 191 6.33 -14.65 -38.36
N GLY A 192 5.91 -15.24 -39.47
CA GLY A 192 5.04 -16.41 -39.45
C GLY A 192 5.79 -17.40 -38.58
N PRO A 193 5.11 -18.02 -37.60
CA PRO A 193 5.73 -18.59 -36.41
C PRO A 193 7.09 -19.16 -36.77
N GLY A 194 8.14 -18.39 -36.46
CA GLY A 194 9.48 -18.71 -36.94
C GLY A 194 9.75 -20.13 -36.50
N ALA A 195 10.21 -20.98 -37.44
CA ALA A 195 10.38 -22.42 -37.21
C ALA A 195 10.91 -22.62 -35.80
N ALA A 196 10.12 -23.33 -34.97
CA ALA A 196 10.43 -23.47 -33.55
C ALA A 196 11.91 -23.85 -33.45
N PRO A 197 12.73 -23.11 -32.67
CA PRO A 197 14.15 -23.36 -32.61
C PRO A 197 14.39 -24.86 -32.34
N ALA A 198 15.44 -25.42 -32.92
CA ALA A 198 15.77 -26.82 -32.72
C ALA A 198 15.92 -27.09 -31.21
N PRO A 199 15.35 -28.19 -30.68
CA PRO A 199 15.47 -28.50 -29.26
C PRO A 199 16.96 -28.58 -28.86
N PRO A 200 17.32 -28.15 -27.63
CA PRO A 200 18.69 -28.22 -27.16
C PRO A 200 19.29 -29.63 -27.29
N PRO A 201 20.61 -29.76 -27.55
CA PRO A 201 21.29 -31.05 -27.50
C PRO A 201 21.02 -31.77 -26.17
N GLY A 202 20.75 -33.08 -26.21
CA GLY A 202 20.42 -33.87 -25.02
C GLY A 202 18.92 -33.94 -24.66
N THR A 203 18.05 -33.21 -25.37
CA THR A 203 16.59 -33.24 -25.10
C THR A 203 15.99 -34.65 -25.15
N GLU A 204 16.38 -35.48 -26.13
CA GLU A 204 15.87 -36.86 -26.24
C GLU A 204 16.34 -37.77 -25.09
N GLU A 205 17.58 -37.60 -24.62
CA GLU A 205 18.12 -38.32 -23.47
C GLU A 205 17.38 -37.93 -22.19
N PHE A 206 17.26 -36.62 -21.94
CA PHE A 206 16.47 -36.08 -20.84
C PHE A 206 15.03 -36.61 -20.83
N VAL A 207 14.36 -36.63 -21.98
CA VAL A 207 12.98 -37.15 -22.09
C VAL A 207 12.91 -38.64 -21.75
N ARG A 208 13.86 -39.46 -22.21
CA ARG A 208 13.90 -40.89 -21.89
C ARG A 208 14.11 -41.13 -20.39
N ASP A 209 15.02 -40.39 -19.78
CA ASP A 209 15.32 -40.50 -18.35
C ASP A 209 14.15 -40.03 -17.50
N LEU A 210 13.54 -38.90 -17.87
CA LEU A 210 12.32 -38.40 -17.24
C LEU A 210 11.19 -39.43 -17.35
N ALA A 211 10.97 -40.01 -18.52
CA ALA A 211 9.93 -41.03 -18.69
C ALA A 211 10.22 -42.31 -17.87
N ALA A 212 11.49 -42.71 -17.76
CA ALA A 212 11.90 -43.80 -16.88
C ALA A 212 11.61 -43.49 -15.40
N ALA A 213 11.95 -42.29 -14.93
CA ALA A 213 11.65 -41.83 -13.59
C ALA A 213 10.13 -41.79 -13.32
N MET A 214 9.34 -41.27 -14.28
CA MET A 214 7.88 -41.25 -14.18
C MET A 214 7.27 -42.66 -14.12
N ARG A 215 7.85 -43.64 -14.84
CA ARG A 215 7.42 -45.06 -14.78
C ARG A 215 7.83 -45.74 -13.48
N ALA A 216 8.95 -45.35 -12.88
CA ALA A 216 9.46 -45.89 -11.63
C ALA A 216 8.72 -45.35 -10.39
N ALA A 217 8.11 -44.16 -10.50
CA ALA A 217 7.38 -43.53 -9.41
C ALA A 217 6.21 -44.40 -8.92
N SER A 218 6.06 -44.50 -7.60
CA SER A 218 4.97 -45.24 -6.98
C SER A 218 3.60 -44.66 -7.36
N ARG A 219 2.56 -45.50 -7.44
CA ARG A 219 1.21 -45.06 -7.81
C ARG A 219 0.70 -43.95 -6.87
N GLY A 220 0.29 -42.82 -7.44
CA GLY A 220 -0.20 -41.66 -6.69
C GLY A 220 0.90 -40.80 -6.04
N ARG A 221 2.17 -41.09 -6.32
CA ARG A 221 3.35 -40.39 -5.78
C ARG A 221 4.10 -39.58 -6.85
N LEU A 222 3.55 -39.47 -8.06
CA LEU A 222 4.05 -38.61 -9.14
C LEU A 222 3.19 -37.35 -9.26
N GLY A 223 3.83 -36.17 -9.20
CA GLY A 223 3.18 -34.88 -9.40
C GLY A 223 3.75 -34.15 -10.62
N ILE A 224 2.88 -33.48 -11.38
CA ILE A 224 3.27 -32.54 -12.43
C ILE A 224 2.75 -31.16 -12.03
N TYR A 225 3.66 -30.23 -11.75
CA TYR A 225 3.37 -28.87 -11.31
C TYR A 225 3.57 -27.88 -12.47
N CYS A 226 2.48 -27.31 -12.96
CA CYS A 226 2.46 -26.46 -14.14
C CYS A 226 2.33 -24.97 -13.79
N GLY A 227 3.02 -24.14 -14.59
CA GLY A 227 2.95 -22.68 -14.57
C GLY A 227 2.92 -22.12 -15.99
N GLY A 228 2.83 -20.80 -16.13
CA GLY A 228 3.05 -20.10 -17.40
C GLY A 228 2.26 -20.65 -18.60
N LYS A 229 2.94 -20.84 -19.72
CA LYS A 229 2.41 -21.33 -21.00
C LYS A 229 1.93 -22.77 -20.92
N ALA A 230 2.41 -23.57 -19.98
CA ALA A 230 1.93 -24.94 -19.77
C ALA A 230 0.45 -25.00 -19.37
N LEU A 231 -0.10 -23.88 -18.89
CA LEU A 231 -1.50 -23.74 -18.46
C LEU A 231 -2.41 -23.15 -19.55
N ILE A 232 -1.89 -22.87 -20.74
CA ILE A 232 -2.62 -22.29 -21.87
C ILE A 232 -2.86 -23.37 -22.92
N ASP A 233 -4.07 -23.48 -23.44
CA ASP A 233 -4.41 -24.48 -24.47
C ASP A 233 -4.03 -23.99 -25.88
N ALA A 234 -2.76 -23.59 -26.05
CA ALA A 234 -2.18 -23.29 -27.34
C ALA A 234 -1.66 -24.59 -27.99
N GLU A 235 -2.03 -24.82 -29.25
CA GLU A 235 -1.57 -25.98 -30.06
C GLU A 235 -1.80 -27.36 -29.41
N GLY A 236 -2.76 -27.47 -28.48
CA GLY A 236 -3.11 -28.72 -27.79
C GLY A 236 -2.13 -29.15 -26.68
N ALA A 237 -1.18 -28.31 -26.29
CA ALA A 237 -0.20 -28.63 -25.24
C ALA A 237 -0.85 -29.01 -23.90
N LEU A 238 -1.93 -28.31 -23.51
CA LEU A 238 -2.66 -28.61 -22.29
C LEU A 238 -3.33 -29.98 -22.36
N ARG A 239 -3.96 -30.34 -23.50
CA ARG A 239 -4.55 -31.68 -23.69
C ARG A 239 -3.49 -32.77 -23.61
N LEU A 240 -2.33 -32.55 -24.24
CA LEU A 240 -1.21 -33.47 -24.20
C LEU A 240 -0.68 -33.68 -22.77
N LEU A 241 -0.58 -32.63 -21.96
CA LEU A 241 -0.27 -32.73 -20.52
C LEU A 241 -1.29 -33.63 -19.79
N GLY A 242 -2.57 -33.48 -20.07
CA GLY A 242 -3.61 -34.36 -19.54
C GLY A 242 -3.45 -35.83 -19.96
N GLN A 243 -3.06 -36.07 -21.20
CA GLN A 243 -2.78 -37.43 -21.70
C GLN A 243 -1.55 -38.02 -21.04
N ILE A 244 -0.48 -37.25 -20.89
CA ILE A 244 0.75 -37.65 -20.17
C ILE A 244 0.43 -38.00 -18.72
N ALA A 245 -0.33 -37.15 -18.02
CA ALA A 245 -0.75 -37.40 -16.65
C ALA A 245 -1.59 -38.67 -16.53
N ALA A 246 -2.54 -38.88 -17.45
CA ALA A 246 -3.36 -40.10 -17.47
C ALA A 246 -2.54 -41.37 -17.78
N ALA A 247 -1.55 -41.29 -18.69
CA ALA A 247 -0.70 -42.42 -19.06
C ALA A 247 0.29 -42.80 -17.95
N SER A 248 0.81 -41.81 -17.23
CA SER A 248 1.77 -41.99 -16.13
C SER A 248 1.12 -42.18 -14.76
N GLY A 249 -0.16 -41.82 -14.61
CA GLY A 249 -0.84 -41.80 -13.31
C GLY A 249 -0.44 -40.61 -12.42
N ALA A 250 0.10 -39.54 -13.01
CA ALA A 250 0.50 -38.33 -12.30
C ALA A 250 -0.69 -37.47 -11.87
N ASP A 251 -0.55 -36.79 -10.72
CA ASP A 251 -1.44 -35.71 -10.32
C ASP A 251 -1.04 -34.40 -11.01
N LEU A 252 -2.00 -33.71 -11.63
CA LEU A 252 -1.79 -32.37 -12.20
C LEU A 252 -2.02 -31.28 -11.14
N LEU A 253 -1.03 -30.42 -10.98
CA LEU A 253 -1.00 -29.31 -10.03
C LEU A 253 -0.70 -28.01 -10.76
N CYS A 254 -1.18 -26.88 -10.25
CA CYS A 254 -0.80 -25.57 -10.76
C CYS A 254 -0.47 -24.60 -9.63
N GLU A 255 0.21 -23.52 -9.99
CA GLU A 255 0.50 -22.40 -9.09
C GLU A 255 -0.77 -21.92 -8.38
N ASN A 256 -0.64 -21.47 -7.12
CA ASN A 256 -1.76 -20.81 -6.47
C ASN A 256 -2.08 -19.47 -7.17
N SER A 257 -1.07 -18.68 -7.49
CA SER A 257 -1.24 -17.39 -8.17
C SER A 257 -0.68 -17.51 -9.58
N PHE A 258 -1.54 -17.54 -10.59
CA PHE A 258 -1.19 -17.83 -11.98
C PHE A 258 -1.57 -16.68 -12.91
N ALA A 259 -0.81 -16.52 -14.00
CA ALA A 259 -1.07 -15.50 -15.00
C ALA A 259 -2.39 -15.76 -15.73
N ARG A 260 -2.52 -16.96 -16.29
CA ARG A 260 -3.68 -17.46 -17.04
C ARG A 260 -3.73 -18.98 -16.97
N VAL A 261 -4.91 -19.55 -16.83
CA VAL A 261 -5.18 -20.99 -17.02
C VAL A 261 -6.40 -21.12 -17.94
N ASP A 262 -6.27 -21.88 -19.02
CA ASP A 262 -7.43 -22.30 -19.80
C ASP A 262 -8.05 -23.57 -19.17
N ARG A 263 -9.35 -23.52 -18.89
CA ARG A 263 -10.07 -24.54 -18.08
C ARG A 263 -11.45 -24.83 -18.65
N GLY A 264 -12.11 -25.83 -18.07
CA GLY A 264 -13.46 -26.23 -18.42
C GLY A 264 -13.50 -27.58 -19.14
N HIS A 265 -14.70 -27.96 -19.56
CA HIS A 265 -14.99 -29.26 -20.14
C HIS A 265 -14.02 -29.62 -21.28
N GLY A 266 -13.49 -30.85 -21.23
CA GLY A 266 -12.58 -31.36 -22.26
C GLY A 266 -11.11 -30.99 -22.06
N LEU A 267 -10.79 -30.13 -21.08
CA LEU A 267 -9.42 -29.82 -20.67
C LEU A 267 -9.06 -30.58 -19.38
N PRO A 268 -7.76 -30.77 -19.08
CA PRO A 268 -7.31 -31.43 -17.85
C PRO A 268 -7.71 -30.64 -16.60
N LYS A 269 -8.00 -31.37 -15.52
CA LYS A 269 -8.24 -30.79 -14.19
C LYS A 269 -6.93 -30.63 -13.45
N PHE A 270 -6.64 -29.40 -13.04
CA PHE A 270 -5.53 -29.07 -12.17
C PHE A 270 -6.01 -28.90 -10.72
N ARG A 271 -5.22 -29.39 -9.78
CA ARG A 271 -5.35 -29.01 -8.37
C ARG A 271 -4.52 -27.75 -8.14
N ARG A 272 -5.17 -26.71 -7.62
CA ARG A 272 -4.48 -25.49 -7.22
C ARG A 272 -3.73 -25.76 -5.92
N VAL A 273 -2.43 -25.47 -5.88
CA VAL A 273 -1.65 -25.61 -4.63
C VAL A 273 -2.24 -24.68 -3.56
N PRO A 274 -2.41 -25.12 -2.31
CA PRO A 274 -2.94 -24.28 -1.24
C PRO A 274 -2.15 -22.98 -1.05
N TYR A 275 -2.83 -21.95 -0.56
CA TYR A 275 -2.23 -20.64 -0.30
C TYR A 275 -1.30 -20.65 0.93
N PHE A 276 -1.65 -21.35 2.01
CA PHE A 276 -0.84 -21.37 3.23
C PHE A 276 0.37 -22.32 3.10
N PRO A 277 1.60 -21.88 3.44
CA PRO A 277 2.83 -22.64 3.19
C PRO A 277 2.86 -24.05 3.77
N GLN A 278 2.34 -24.27 4.97
CA GLN A 278 2.34 -25.60 5.60
C GLN A 278 1.39 -26.56 4.87
N GLU A 279 0.23 -26.07 4.43
CA GLU A 279 -0.73 -26.85 3.65
C GLU A 279 -0.18 -27.13 2.24
N ALA A 280 0.48 -26.14 1.64
CA ALA A 280 1.13 -26.26 0.34
C ALA A 280 2.29 -27.27 0.37
N SER A 281 3.17 -27.14 1.36
CA SER A 281 4.31 -28.04 1.57
C SER A 281 3.84 -29.46 1.85
N ALA A 282 2.80 -29.66 2.67
CA ALA A 282 2.22 -30.99 2.88
C ALA A 282 1.58 -31.57 1.60
N ALA A 283 0.91 -30.72 0.80
CA ALA A 283 0.29 -31.13 -0.46
C ALA A 283 1.31 -31.54 -1.52
N LEU A 284 2.49 -30.92 -1.53
CA LEU A 284 3.61 -31.23 -2.44
C LEU A 284 4.51 -32.34 -1.90
N GLY A 285 4.76 -32.39 -0.59
CA GLY A 285 5.66 -33.35 0.07
C GLY A 285 5.17 -34.80 0.00
N LYS A 286 3.91 -35.03 -0.40
CA LYS A 286 3.41 -36.39 -0.65
C LYS A 286 4.00 -37.02 -1.92
N TYR A 287 4.59 -36.26 -2.84
CA TYR A 287 5.13 -36.80 -4.10
C TYR A 287 6.58 -37.25 -3.93
N GLU A 288 6.92 -38.41 -4.49
CA GLU A 288 8.29 -38.94 -4.57
C GLU A 288 9.04 -38.35 -5.76
N THR A 289 8.32 -38.07 -6.85
CA THR A 289 8.86 -37.43 -8.06
C THR A 289 7.97 -36.24 -8.42
N LEU A 290 8.59 -35.09 -8.65
CA LEU A 290 7.89 -33.86 -9.03
C LEU A 290 8.46 -33.33 -10.35
N VAL A 291 7.58 -33.11 -11.34
CA VAL A 291 7.95 -32.54 -12.63
C VAL A 291 7.37 -31.13 -12.72
N LEU A 292 8.22 -30.12 -12.77
CA LEU A 292 7.84 -28.73 -12.95
C LEU A 292 7.82 -28.40 -14.44
N VAL A 293 6.72 -27.84 -14.93
CA VAL A 293 6.55 -27.53 -16.35
C VAL A 293 6.21 -26.06 -16.49
N ASP A 294 7.16 -25.29 -17.02
CA ASP A 294 7.11 -23.82 -17.13
C ASP A 294 6.67 -23.13 -15.82
N ALA A 295 7.12 -23.68 -14.70
CA ALA A 295 6.75 -23.24 -13.37
C ALA A 295 8.01 -22.89 -12.58
N ARG A 296 7.97 -21.78 -11.83
CA ARG A 296 9.01 -21.51 -10.84
C ARG A 296 8.83 -22.49 -9.68
N ARG A 297 9.94 -22.88 -9.05
CA ARG A 297 9.86 -23.65 -7.80
C ARG A 297 8.95 -22.92 -6.81
N PRO A 298 7.90 -23.59 -6.27
CA PRO A 298 6.92 -22.95 -5.41
C PRO A 298 7.57 -22.46 -4.11
N VAL A 299 7.35 -21.18 -3.82
CA VAL A 299 7.85 -20.47 -2.64
C VAL A 299 6.67 -19.99 -1.82
N ALA A 300 6.84 -19.94 -0.50
CA ALA A 300 5.86 -19.35 0.41
C ALA A 300 5.62 -17.87 0.08
N ASN A 301 4.36 -17.44 0.03
CA ASN A 301 4.01 -16.03 -0.17
C ASN A 301 4.48 -15.15 1.00
N PHE A 302 4.39 -15.68 2.22
CA PHE A 302 4.81 -15.03 3.46
C PHE A 302 5.66 -16.00 4.28
N GLY A 303 6.66 -15.47 4.98
CA GLY A 303 7.41 -16.21 5.99
C GLY A 303 6.60 -16.35 7.27
N TYR A 304 6.47 -17.56 7.80
CA TYR A 304 5.90 -17.84 9.11
C TYR A 304 6.99 -18.41 10.02
N GLU A 305 6.93 -18.10 11.31
CA GLU A 305 7.89 -18.65 12.28
C GLU A 305 7.89 -20.19 12.23
N GLY A 306 9.07 -20.79 12.03
CA GLY A 306 9.23 -22.24 11.86
C GLY A 306 8.62 -22.83 10.57
N GLY A 307 8.12 -22.00 9.66
CA GLY A 307 7.56 -22.43 8.37
C GLY A 307 8.62 -22.51 7.26
N PRO A 308 8.39 -23.33 6.21
CA PRO A 308 9.34 -23.45 5.11
C PRO A 308 9.22 -22.26 4.14
N SER A 309 10.35 -21.76 3.64
CA SER A 309 10.37 -20.79 2.54
C SER A 309 10.18 -21.48 1.19
N GLN A 310 10.88 -22.59 0.96
CA GLN A 310 10.73 -23.44 -0.22
C GLN A 310 9.67 -24.50 0.04
N LEU A 311 8.71 -24.68 -0.87
CA LEU A 311 7.59 -25.59 -0.66
C LEU A 311 7.85 -27.01 -1.19
N VAL A 312 8.88 -27.16 -2.04
CA VAL A 312 9.39 -28.44 -2.52
C VAL A 312 10.33 -29.02 -1.47
N THR A 313 10.08 -30.25 -1.05
CA THR A 313 10.86 -30.95 -0.01
C THR A 313 11.57 -32.20 -0.54
N GLN A 314 11.36 -32.53 -1.81
CA GLN A 314 12.02 -33.63 -2.51
C GLN A 314 13.52 -33.33 -2.68
N SER A 315 14.35 -34.38 -2.83
CA SER A 315 15.75 -34.20 -3.20
C SER A 315 15.88 -33.67 -4.64
N GLU A 316 17.03 -33.08 -4.97
CA GLU A 316 17.24 -32.50 -6.31
C GLU A 316 17.09 -33.53 -7.44
N GLU A 317 17.48 -34.79 -7.21
CA GLU A 317 17.36 -35.87 -8.20
C GLU A 317 15.90 -36.31 -8.44
N ALA A 318 15.00 -35.97 -7.52
CA ALA A 318 13.58 -36.27 -7.60
C ALA A 318 12.75 -35.13 -8.23
N VAL A 319 13.39 -33.99 -8.54
CA VAL A 319 12.76 -32.80 -9.09
C VAL A 319 13.24 -32.60 -10.53
N TRP A 320 12.30 -32.65 -11.47
CA TRP A 320 12.56 -32.50 -12.90
C TRP A 320 11.98 -31.18 -13.40
N GLU A 321 12.72 -30.42 -14.18
CA GLU A 321 12.30 -29.10 -14.65
C GLU A 321 12.27 -29.04 -16.18
N ILE A 322 11.14 -28.60 -16.73
CA ILE A 322 10.94 -28.32 -18.15
C ILE A 322 10.70 -26.82 -18.27
N ASP A 323 11.66 -26.09 -18.84
CA ASP A 323 11.56 -24.63 -19.01
C ASP A 323 10.54 -24.26 -20.10
N GLY A 324 9.87 -23.12 -19.92
CA GLY A 324 8.77 -22.59 -20.74
C GLY A 324 9.15 -21.85 -22.01
N ASP A 325 10.42 -21.91 -22.39
CA ASP A 325 10.90 -21.34 -23.64
C ASP A 325 10.35 -22.11 -24.85
N ALA A 326 10.83 -21.76 -26.05
CA ALA A 326 10.24 -22.18 -27.33
C ALA A 326 10.16 -23.69 -27.60
N HIS A 327 10.55 -24.54 -26.64
CA HIS A 327 10.61 -26.00 -26.77
C HIS A 327 9.63 -26.76 -25.86
N ILE A 328 8.83 -26.11 -25.00
CA ILE A 328 7.87 -26.82 -24.13
C ILE A 328 6.97 -27.79 -24.92
N GLY A 329 6.41 -27.33 -26.05
CA GLY A 329 5.57 -28.15 -26.91
C GLY A 329 6.33 -29.35 -27.49
N THR A 330 7.61 -29.18 -27.85
CA THR A 330 8.47 -30.25 -28.37
C THR A 330 8.79 -31.29 -27.28
N VAL A 331 9.19 -30.84 -26.09
CA VAL A 331 9.51 -31.73 -24.95
C VAL A 331 8.28 -32.54 -24.56
N LEU A 332 7.11 -31.89 -24.44
CA LEU A 332 5.86 -32.60 -24.13
C LEU A 332 5.47 -33.59 -25.22
N LYS A 333 5.67 -33.28 -26.51
CA LYS A 333 5.42 -34.22 -27.62
C LYS A 333 6.30 -35.46 -27.51
N LEU A 334 7.60 -35.29 -27.32
CA LEU A 334 8.55 -36.40 -27.16
C LEU A 334 8.23 -37.24 -25.92
N LEU A 335 7.94 -36.59 -24.79
CA LEU A 335 7.55 -37.27 -23.55
C LEU A 335 6.24 -38.04 -23.72
N GLY A 336 5.26 -37.46 -24.42
CA GLY A 336 4.01 -38.12 -24.77
C GLY A 336 4.20 -39.34 -25.66
N MET A 337 5.14 -39.31 -26.60
CA MET A 337 5.49 -40.49 -27.41
C MET A 337 6.11 -41.58 -26.56
N GLU A 338 7.09 -41.23 -25.72
CA GLU A 338 7.82 -42.14 -24.85
C GLU A 338 6.91 -42.82 -23.80
N LEU A 339 5.92 -42.09 -23.29
CA LEU A 339 4.90 -42.61 -22.36
C LEU A 339 3.67 -43.20 -23.05
N GLN A 340 3.64 -43.24 -24.38
CA GLN A 340 2.49 -43.71 -25.19
C GLN A 340 1.17 -42.97 -24.87
N ALA A 341 1.27 -41.69 -24.50
CA ALA A 341 0.16 -40.83 -24.12
C ALA A 341 -0.86 -40.64 -25.25
N GLY A 342 -0.45 -40.80 -26.52
CA GLY A 342 -1.35 -40.75 -27.68
C GLY A 342 -2.44 -41.84 -27.68
N ARG A 343 -2.32 -42.88 -26.86
CA ARG A 343 -3.38 -43.88 -26.64
C ARG A 343 -4.49 -43.40 -25.70
N ILE A 344 -4.27 -42.31 -24.96
CA ILE A 344 -5.26 -41.73 -24.06
C ILE A 344 -6.24 -40.88 -24.85
N VAL A 345 -7.50 -41.28 -24.84
CA VAL A 345 -8.64 -40.55 -25.36
C VAL A 345 -9.40 -39.94 -24.18
N PRO A 346 -9.57 -38.61 -24.12
CA PRO A 346 -10.37 -37.95 -23.09
C PRO A 346 -11.74 -38.61 -22.93
N PHE A 347 -12.16 -38.77 -21.67
CA PHE A 347 -13.42 -39.41 -21.24
C PHE A 347 -13.57 -40.92 -21.52
N LYS A 348 -12.63 -41.56 -22.23
CA LYS A 348 -12.70 -43.02 -22.48
C LYS A 348 -11.77 -43.81 -21.57
N ASN A 349 -10.49 -43.45 -21.53
CA ASN A 349 -9.45 -44.20 -20.81
C ASN A 349 -8.48 -43.26 -20.07
N CYS A 350 -8.97 -42.12 -19.61
CA CYS A 350 -8.13 -41.05 -19.05
C CYS A 350 -8.17 -40.93 -17.51
N GLY A 351 -8.70 -41.93 -16.79
CA GLY A 351 -8.66 -41.98 -15.32
C GLY A 351 -9.31 -40.79 -14.60
N GLY A 352 -10.25 -40.07 -15.26
CA GLY A 352 -10.87 -38.87 -14.70
C GLY A 352 -9.97 -37.63 -14.64
N VAL A 353 -8.84 -37.62 -15.35
CA VAL A 353 -7.93 -36.45 -15.45
C VAL A 353 -8.59 -35.25 -16.14
N PHE A 354 -9.48 -35.49 -17.10
CA PHE A 354 -10.18 -34.43 -17.84
C PHE A 354 -11.47 -33.98 -17.14
N ALA A 355 -11.80 -32.70 -17.29
CA ALA A 355 -12.98 -32.08 -16.71
C ALA A 355 -14.27 -32.52 -17.43
N GLY A 356 -15.26 -32.95 -16.65
CA GLY A 356 -16.59 -33.32 -17.16
C GLY A 356 -17.43 -32.12 -17.59
N THR A 357 -18.70 -32.36 -17.93
CA THR A 357 -19.67 -31.33 -18.37
C THR A 357 -20.57 -30.79 -17.25
N SER A 358 -20.45 -31.35 -16.03
CA SER A 358 -21.39 -31.04 -14.95
C SER A 358 -21.12 -29.66 -14.37
N ARG A 359 -22.06 -28.75 -14.56
CA ARG A 359 -22.09 -27.46 -13.87
C ARG A 359 -22.75 -27.59 -12.49
N PRO A 360 -22.48 -26.67 -11.54
CA PRO A 360 -23.29 -26.55 -10.35
C PRO A 360 -24.73 -26.16 -10.71
N LEU A 361 -25.70 -26.62 -9.91
CA LEU A 361 -27.07 -26.11 -9.97
C LEU A 361 -27.09 -24.65 -9.50
N LEU A 362 -28.06 -23.87 -10.00
CA LEU A 362 -28.31 -22.52 -9.51
C LEU A 362 -28.68 -22.58 -8.01
N PRO A 363 -27.89 -21.95 -7.13
CA PRO A 363 -28.24 -21.87 -5.72
C PRO A 363 -29.48 -21.01 -5.50
N THR A 364 -30.19 -21.24 -4.40
CA THR A 364 -31.37 -20.46 -3.99
C THR A 364 -31.17 -19.86 -2.60
N GLY A 365 -31.90 -18.78 -2.30
CA GLY A 365 -31.96 -18.16 -0.99
C GLY A 365 -30.78 -17.25 -0.66
N ARG A 366 -30.17 -17.46 0.51
CA ARG A 366 -29.16 -16.54 1.07
C ARG A 366 -27.91 -16.53 0.22
N LEU A 367 -27.51 -15.33 -0.21
CA LEU A 367 -26.25 -15.14 -0.89
C LEU A 367 -25.07 -15.34 0.07
N THR A 368 -24.14 -16.21 -0.30
CA THR A 368 -22.84 -16.44 0.37
C THR A 368 -21.73 -16.41 -0.67
N ALA A 369 -20.47 -16.27 -0.26
CA ALA A 369 -19.33 -16.32 -1.20
C ALA A 369 -19.33 -17.61 -2.06
N ALA A 370 -19.62 -18.76 -1.44
CA ALA A 370 -19.71 -20.04 -2.15
C ALA A 370 -20.91 -20.08 -3.11
N ALA A 371 -22.08 -19.60 -2.69
CA ALA A 371 -23.27 -19.54 -3.55
C ALA A 371 -23.07 -18.57 -4.72
N MET A 372 -22.40 -17.44 -4.50
CA MET A 372 -22.02 -16.51 -5.56
C MET A 372 -21.11 -17.19 -6.59
N CYS A 373 -20.04 -17.85 -6.14
CA CYS A 373 -19.13 -18.60 -7.01
C CYS A 373 -19.86 -19.67 -7.84
N ALA A 374 -20.76 -20.43 -7.21
CA ALA A 374 -21.58 -21.43 -7.89
C ALA A 374 -22.55 -20.81 -8.89
N THR A 375 -23.14 -19.65 -8.59
CA THR A 375 -24.03 -18.93 -9.50
C THR A 375 -23.29 -18.44 -10.73
N ILE A 376 -22.09 -17.86 -10.55
CA ILE A 376 -21.22 -17.43 -11.67
C ILE A 376 -20.86 -18.63 -12.54
N ALA A 377 -20.42 -19.74 -11.94
CA ALA A 377 -20.05 -20.96 -12.67
C ALA A 377 -21.24 -21.60 -13.41
N ALA A 378 -22.44 -21.57 -12.83
CA ALA A 378 -23.64 -22.08 -13.47
C ALA A 378 -23.98 -21.30 -14.76
N LEU A 379 -23.86 -19.97 -14.71
CA LEU A 379 -24.33 -19.05 -15.76
C LEU A 379 -23.27 -18.62 -16.77
N GLN A 380 -21.98 -18.83 -16.46
CA GLN A 380 -20.89 -18.43 -17.35
C GLN A 380 -21.08 -19.00 -18.77
N PRO A 381 -20.91 -18.16 -19.82
CA PRO A 381 -20.96 -18.60 -21.21
C PRO A 381 -19.67 -19.31 -21.63
N GLU A 382 -19.74 -20.05 -22.73
CA GLU A 382 -18.56 -20.59 -23.39
C GLU A 382 -17.63 -19.49 -23.89
N GLY A 383 -16.33 -19.74 -23.81
CA GLY A 383 -15.31 -18.78 -24.20
C GLY A 383 -15.20 -17.58 -23.26
N ALA A 384 -15.80 -17.59 -22.06
CA ALA A 384 -15.63 -16.50 -21.12
C ALA A 384 -14.16 -16.28 -20.73
N ILE A 385 -13.84 -15.06 -20.31
CA ILE A 385 -12.58 -14.72 -19.64
C ILE A 385 -12.95 -14.31 -18.23
N VAL A 386 -12.50 -15.06 -17.23
CA VAL A 386 -12.69 -14.74 -15.82
C VAL A 386 -11.45 -14.04 -15.31
N VAL A 387 -11.60 -12.83 -14.83
CA VAL A 387 -10.56 -12.11 -14.10
C VAL A 387 -10.93 -12.18 -12.62
N ASP A 388 -10.09 -12.79 -11.80
CA ASP A 388 -10.38 -13.05 -10.39
C ASP A 388 -9.40 -12.34 -9.46
N GLU A 389 -9.90 -11.31 -8.78
CA GLU A 389 -9.28 -10.67 -7.62
C GLU A 389 -10.28 -10.59 -6.46
N ALA A 390 -11.07 -11.64 -6.27
CA ALA A 390 -12.05 -11.74 -5.19
C ALA A 390 -11.43 -12.23 -3.86
N LEU A 391 -10.18 -12.68 -3.90
CA LEU A 391 -9.39 -13.14 -2.75
C LEU A 391 -10.16 -14.19 -1.94
N THR A 392 -10.63 -13.83 -0.74
CA THR A 392 -11.40 -14.72 0.14
C THR A 392 -12.79 -15.08 -0.39
N SER A 393 -13.40 -14.21 -1.21
CA SER A 393 -14.75 -14.44 -1.73
C SER A 393 -14.75 -15.33 -2.98
N GLY A 394 -13.62 -15.41 -3.68
CA GLY A 394 -13.47 -16.19 -4.92
C GLY A 394 -13.02 -17.63 -4.73
N THR A 395 -12.61 -18.04 -3.53
CA THR A 395 -11.95 -19.34 -3.30
C THR A 395 -12.76 -20.54 -3.81
N ALA A 396 -14.09 -20.53 -3.64
CA ALA A 396 -14.96 -21.62 -4.08
C ALA A 396 -15.15 -21.68 -5.61
N TYR A 397 -14.79 -20.62 -6.33
CA TYR A 397 -14.96 -20.55 -7.78
C TYR A 397 -14.13 -21.59 -8.52
N TRP A 398 -12.92 -21.88 -8.04
CA TRP A 398 -12.00 -22.83 -8.70
C TRP A 398 -12.64 -24.21 -8.90
N GLU A 399 -13.23 -24.77 -7.84
CA GLU A 399 -13.89 -26.08 -7.88
C GLU A 399 -15.26 -26.00 -8.57
N ALA A 400 -16.05 -24.96 -8.28
CA ALA A 400 -17.37 -24.77 -8.87
C ALA A 400 -17.33 -24.64 -10.40
N SER A 401 -16.27 -24.04 -10.95
CA SER A 401 -16.10 -23.82 -12.39
C SER A 401 -15.50 -25.00 -13.16
N SER A 402 -15.17 -26.11 -12.48
CA SER A 402 -14.45 -27.23 -13.09
C SER A 402 -15.17 -27.83 -14.30
N GLY A 403 -16.51 -27.90 -14.26
CA GLY A 403 -17.34 -28.42 -15.35
C GLY A 403 -18.00 -27.37 -16.26
N CYS A 404 -17.60 -26.09 -16.16
CA CYS A 404 -18.03 -25.06 -17.10
C CYS A 404 -17.54 -25.38 -18.53
N PRO A 405 -18.12 -24.79 -19.59
CA PRO A 405 -17.53 -24.83 -20.93
C PRO A 405 -16.15 -24.18 -20.93
N GLN A 406 -15.39 -24.38 -22.00
CA GLN A 406 -14.02 -23.88 -22.07
C GLN A 406 -13.95 -22.36 -21.87
N PHE A 407 -13.04 -21.93 -21.00
CA PHE A 407 -12.86 -20.53 -20.61
C PHE A 407 -11.41 -20.26 -20.20
N SER A 408 -11.04 -18.98 -20.09
CA SER A 408 -9.73 -18.55 -19.58
C SER A 408 -9.90 -17.92 -18.21
N HIS A 409 -9.05 -18.27 -17.24
CA HIS A 409 -9.07 -17.73 -15.88
C HIS A 409 -7.76 -17.01 -15.60
N LEU A 410 -7.83 -15.74 -15.22
CA LEU A 410 -6.71 -14.87 -14.87
C LEU A 410 -6.79 -14.51 -13.39
N THR A 411 -5.65 -14.43 -12.71
CA THR A 411 -5.58 -14.05 -11.29
C THR A 411 -4.49 -13.02 -11.00
N LEU A 412 -4.54 -12.45 -9.81
CA LEU A 412 -3.46 -11.65 -9.24
C LEU A 412 -2.21 -12.52 -9.01
N THR A 413 -1.06 -12.10 -9.55
CA THR A 413 0.20 -12.88 -9.58
C THR A 413 1.25 -12.41 -8.58
N GLY A 414 1.37 -11.11 -8.34
CA GLY A 414 2.38 -10.52 -7.44
C GLY A 414 1.87 -10.14 -6.06
N GLY A 415 0.56 -10.32 -5.79
CA GLY A 415 -0.05 -9.94 -4.51
C GLY A 415 -0.28 -8.44 -4.34
N ALA A 416 0.13 -7.60 -5.31
CA ALA A 416 -0.16 -6.17 -5.32
C ALA A 416 -1.61 -5.93 -5.78
N ILE A 417 -2.53 -5.78 -4.84
CA ILE A 417 -3.97 -5.64 -5.11
C ILE A 417 -4.31 -4.38 -5.93
N GLY A 418 -5.47 -4.39 -6.60
CA GLY A 418 -5.91 -3.35 -7.52
C GLY A 418 -5.71 -3.70 -9.00
N ALA A 419 -5.46 -4.97 -9.34
CA ALA A 419 -5.22 -5.43 -10.69
C ALA A 419 -6.50 -5.83 -11.45
N GLY A 420 -7.54 -6.32 -10.78
CA GLY A 420 -8.68 -6.99 -11.39
C GLY A 420 -9.47 -6.12 -12.37
N ILE A 421 -9.95 -4.95 -11.95
CA ILE A 421 -10.68 -4.02 -12.84
C ILE A 421 -9.81 -3.59 -14.06
N PRO A 422 -8.55 -3.16 -13.88
CA PRO A 422 -7.64 -2.88 -15.00
C PRO A 422 -7.37 -4.08 -15.92
N MET A 423 -7.09 -5.25 -15.35
CA MET A 423 -6.80 -6.46 -16.12
C MET A 423 -8.00 -6.90 -16.97
N ALA A 424 -9.22 -6.67 -16.47
CA ALA A 424 -10.45 -6.87 -17.23
C ALA A 424 -10.59 -5.88 -18.42
N VAL A 425 -10.14 -4.63 -18.28
CA VAL A 425 -10.06 -3.67 -19.40
C VAL A 425 -9.16 -4.23 -20.50
N GLY A 426 -7.95 -4.66 -20.11
CA GLY A 426 -6.97 -5.24 -21.03
C GLY A 426 -7.47 -6.49 -21.75
N ALA A 427 -8.02 -7.43 -20.98
CA ALA A 427 -8.54 -8.70 -21.50
C ALA A 427 -9.71 -8.48 -22.49
N ALA A 428 -10.62 -7.55 -22.21
CA ALA A 428 -11.73 -7.23 -23.10
C ALA A 428 -11.25 -6.55 -24.39
N MET A 429 -10.19 -5.73 -24.31
CA MET A 429 -9.59 -5.11 -25.48
C MET A 429 -8.84 -6.13 -26.36
N ALA A 430 -8.15 -7.09 -25.75
CA ALA A 430 -7.48 -8.17 -26.46
C ALA A 430 -8.45 -9.16 -27.12
N CYS A 431 -9.62 -9.37 -26.52
CA CYS A 431 -10.59 -10.37 -26.95
C CYS A 431 -12.01 -9.78 -26.99
N PRO A 432 -12.31 -8.83 -27.89
CA PRO A 432 -13.56 -8.08 -27.89
C PRO A 432 -14.81 -8.95 -28.11
N ALA A 433 -14.65 -10.09 -28.78
CA ALA A 433 -15.73 -11.05 -29.02
C ALA A 433 -16.03 -11.94 -27.79
N ARG A 434 -15.13 -12.01 -26.81
CA ARG A 434 -15.28 -12.85 -25.62
C ARG A 434 -15.88 -12.03 -24.48
N ARG A 435 -16.72 -12.66 -23.67
CA ARG A 435 -17.30 -12.04 -22.47
C ARG A 435 -16.27 -12.06 -21.35
N VAL A 436 -15.98 -10.90 -20.75
CA VAL A 436 -15.14 -10.83 -19.55
C VAL A 436 -16.01 -10.77 -18.31
N ILE A 437 -15.75 -11.63 -17.33
CA ILE A 437 -16.37 -11.62 -16.00
C ILE A 437 -15.28 -11.28 -14.99
N ASN A 438 -15.34 -10.11 -14.38
CA ASN A 438 -14.41 -9.68 -13.33
C ASN A 438 -15.03 -9.94 -11.95
N ILE A 439 -14.47 -10.88 -11.19
CA ILE A 439 -14.85 -11.17 -9.81
C ILE A 439 -13.90 -10.39 -8.90
N GLN A 440 -14.40 -9.31 -8.28
CA GLN A 440 -13.57 -8.28 -7.64
C GLN A 440 -13.89 -8.18 -6.15
N ALA A 441 -12.90 -8.18 -5.26
CA ALA A 441 -13.18 -7.84 -3.86
C ALA A 441 -13.42 -6.32 -3.72
N ASP A 442 -14.27 -5.90 -2.78
CA ASP A 442 -14.52 -4.48 -2.52
C ASP A 442 -13.26 -3.74 -2.07
N GLY A 443 -12.57 -4.22 -1.04
CA GLY A 443 -11.38 -3.55 -0.54
C GLY A 443 -10.32 -3.35 -1.62
N SER A 444 -10.00 -4.39 -2.40
CA SER A 444 -9.01 -4.28 -3.48
C SER A 444 -9.52 -3.50 -4.69
N GLY A 445 -10.81 -3.54 -4.99
CA GLY A 445 -11.39 -2.83 -6.12
C GLY A 445 -11.22 -1.32 -6.02
N LEU A 446 -11.17 -0.77 -4.79
CA LEU A 446 -11.01 0.67 -4.56
C LEU A 446 -9.65 1.22 -5.03
N TYR A 447 -8.61 0.39 -5.13
CA TYR A 447 -7.29 0.81 -5.59
C TYR A 447 -7.29 1.21 -7.07
N SER A 448 -8.27 0.73 -7.83
CA SER A 448 -8.36 0.94 -9.28
C SER A 448 -9.79 1.12 -9.80
N ALA A 449 -10.68 1.62 -8.94
CA ALA A 449 -12.10 1.79 -9.25
C ALA A 449 -12.34 2.71 -10.47
N GLN A 450 -11.43 3.64 -10.72
CA GLN A 450 -11.39 4.50 -11.89
C GLN A 450 -11.27 3.74 -13.23
N GLY A 451 -10.85 2.47 -13.22
CA GLY A 451 -10.89 1.60 -14.39
C GLY A 451 -12.32 1.27 -14.87
N LEU A 452 -13.33 1.39 -14.00
CA LEU A 452 -14.74 1.28 -14.39
C LEU A 452 -15.13 2.34 -15.43
N TRP A 453 -14.58 3.56 -15.30
CA TRP A 453 -14.78 4.62 -16.28
C TRP A 453 -14.17 4.25 -17.63
N THR A 454 -12.98 3.66 -17.66
CA THR A 454 -12.36 3.19 -18.90
C THR A 454 -13.20 2.08 -19.55
N GLN A 455 -13.75 1.14 -18.76
CA GLN A 455 -14.67 0.12 -19.29
C GLN A 455 -15.91 0.75 -19.95
N ALA A 456 -16.50 1.77 -19.33
CA ALA A 456 -17.64 2.50 -19.89
C ALA A 456 -17.28 3.29 -21.14
N ARG A 457 -16.19 4.06 -21.10
CA ARG A 457 -15.72 4.90 -22.20
C ARG A 457 -15.37 4.09 -23.44
N GLU A 458 -14.60 3.03 -23.27
CA GLU A 458 -14.14 2.16 -24.36
C GLU A 458 -15.19 1.15 -24.81
N LYS A 459 -16.35 1.17 -24.16
CA LYS A 459 -17.46 0.28 -24.48
C LYS A 459 -17.06 -1.19 -24.41
N LEU A 460 -16.50 -1.61 -23.29
CA LEU A 460 -15.93 -2.96 -23.15
C LEU A 460 -16.97 -3.99 -22.72
N ASN A 461 -16.78 -5.22 -23.20
CA ASN A 461 -17.64 -6.36 -22.91
C ASN A 461 -17.32 -7.01 -21.55
N VAL A 462 -17.44 -6.22 -20.47
CA VAL A 462 -17.05 -6.62 -19.11
C VAL A 462 -18.26 -6.62 -18.18
N LEU A 463 -18.45 -7.72 -17.46
CA LEU A 463 -19.34 -7.85 -16.31
C LEU A 463 -18.49 -7.85 -15.03
N THR A 464 -18.45 -6.73 -14.31
CA THR A 464 -17.76 -6.66 -13.01
C THR A 464 -18.74 -6.98 -11.88
N ILE A 465 -18.40 -7.99 -11.08
CA ILE A 465 -19.10 -8.44 -9.88
C ILE A 465 -18.22 -8.13 -8.67
N VAL A 466 -18.60 -7.10 -7.89
CA VAL A 466 -17.85 -6.77 -6.66
C VAL A 466 -18.42 -7.53 -5.47
N CYS A 467 -17.57 -8.30 -4.80
CA CYS A 467 -17.84 -9.05 -3.58
C CYS A 467 -17.74 -8.13 -2.35
N ALA A 468 -18.74 -7.29 -2.11
CA ALA A 468 -18.64 -6.31 -1.01
C ALA A 468 -19.03 -6.91 0.35
N ASN A 469 -18.07 -7.60 0.98
CA ASN A 469 -18.20 -8.14 2.33
C ASN A 469 -17.82 -7.11 3.43
N ARG A 470 -17.39 -5.91 3.01
CA ARG A 470 -17.05 -4.75 3.85
C ARG A 470 -15.92 -5.04 4.83
N THR A 471 -14.98 -5.88 4.44
CA THR A 471 -13.82 -6.21 5.26
C THR A 471 -12.65 -6.74 4.43
N TYR A 472 -11.43 -6.39 4.83
CA TYR A 472 -10.23 -7.12 4.43
C TYR A 472 -10.15 -8.48 5.13
N ALA A 473 -11.05 -9.41 4.74
CA ALA A 473 -11.20 -10.71 5.38
C ALA A 473 -9.91 -11.56 5.36
N ILE A 474 -9.08 -11.43 4.32
CA ILE A 474 -7.80 -12.17 4.26
C ILE A 474 -6.87 -11.79 5.41
N LEU A 475 -6.84 -10.51 5.80
CA LEU A 475 -6.02 -10.03 6.91
C LEU A 475 -6.50 -10.61 8.24
N LYS A 476 -7.81 -10.78 8.42
CA LYS A 476 -8.37 -11.45 9.60
C LYS A 476 -8.00 -12.94 9.65
N LEU A 477 -8.00 -13.61 8.50
CA LEU A 477 -7.53 -14.99 8.39
C LEU A 477 -6.04 -15.11 8.73
N GLU A 478 -5.21 -14.20 8.22
CA GLU A 478 -3.78 -14.14 8.53
C GLU A 478 -3.51 -13.89 10.01
N LEU A 479 -4.18 -12.91 10.63
CA LEU A 479 -4.08 -12.64 12.07
C LEU A 479 -4.42 -13.89 12.90
N ALA A 480 -5.47 -14.62 12.52
CA ALA A 480 -5.85 -15.85 13.19
C ALA A 480 -4.81 -16.98 12.97
N LYS A 481 -4.27 -17.12 11.75
CA LYS A 481 -3.28 -18.15 11.40
C LYS A 481 -1.93 -17.92 12.08
N GLN A 482 -1.51 -16.67 12.23
CA GLN A 482 -0.27 -16.31 12.94
C GLN A 482 -0.39 -16.44 14.47
N ARG A 483 -1.58 -16.78 14.99
CA ARG A 483 -1.85 -16.94 16.43
C ARG A 483 -1.51 -15.68 17.25
N ILE A 484 -1.56 -14.51 16.63
CA ILE A 484 -1.34 -13.21 17.29
C ILE A 484 -2.59 -12.87 18.10
N ALA A 485 -2.44 -12.68 19.41
CA ALA A 485 -3.54 -12.35 20.31
C ALA A 485 -3.43 -10.90 20.81
N PRO A 486 -4.54 -10.11 20.81
CA PRO A 486 -5.86 -10.44 20.29
C PRO A 486 -5.98 -10.27 18.76
N SER A 487 -6.45 -11.29 18.03
CA SER A 487 -6.60 -11.27 16.56
C SER A 487 -7.86 -10.55 16.05
N ASN A 488 -8.72 -10.09 16.96
CA ASN A 488 -9.95 -9.36 16.64
C ASN A 488 -10.18 -8.23 17.66
N GLY A 489 -9.12 -7.53 18.06
CA GLY A 489 -9.22 -6.33 18.92
C GLY A 489 -9.76 -5.12 18.16
N PRO A 490 -10.05 -3.99 18.84
CA PRO A 490 -10.53 -2.77 18.21
C PRO A 490 -9.62 -2.25 17.08
N ALA A 491 -8.30 -2.26 17.28
CA ALA A 491 -7.34 -1.84 16.25
C ALA A 491 -7.30 -2.80 15.03
N ALA A 492 -7.38 -4.11 15.27
CA ALA A 492 -7.44 -5.07 14.16
C ALA A 492 -8.73 -4.87 13.35
N ARG A 493 -9.86 -4.62 14.00
CA ARG A 493 -11.12 -4.30 13.34
C ARG A 493 -11.05 -2.98 12.57
N SER A 494 -10.55 -1.89 13.16
CA SER A 494 -10.47 -0.60 12.44
C SER A 494 -9.58 -0.63 11.20
N LEU A 495 -8.59 -1.53 11.16
CA LEU A 495 -7.71 -1.73 9.99
C LEU A 495 -8.21 -2.80 9.01
N THR A 496 -9.25 -3.57 9.36
CA THR A 496 -9.75 -4.66 8.51
C THR A 496 -11.24 -4.56 8.19
N ASP A 497 -12.01 -3.70 8.85
CA ASP A 497 -13.42 -3.44 8.57
C ASP A 497 -13.56 -2.19 7.68
N LEU A 498 -14.44 -2.27 6.69
CA LEU A 498 -14.73 -1.21 5.72
C LEU A 498 -16.19 -0.71 5.84
N GLY A 499 -16.89 -1.10 6.91
CA GLY A 499 -18.34 -0.89 7.06
C GLY A 499 -18.76 0.44 7.71
N HIS A 500 -17.81 1.30 8.06
CA HIS A 500 -18.07 2.51 8.87
C HIS A 500 -17.27 3.72 8.34
N PRO A 501 -17.77 4.44 7.32
CA PRO A 501 -19.02 4.21 6.58
C PRO A 501 -18.91 3.08 5.55
N ASN A 502 -20.04 2.55 5.12
CA ASN A 502 -20.09 1.60 4.00
C ASN A 502 -19.76 2.31 2.69
N ILE A 503 -19.00 1.65 1.82
CA ILE A 503 -18.77 2.09 0.45
C ILE A 503 -20.02 1.79 -0.38
N ASP A 504 -20.67 2.83 -0.89
CA ASP A 504 -21.74 2.71 -1.88
C ASP A 504 -21.13 2.57 -3.28
N TRP A 505 -20.89 1.32 -3.64
CA TRP A 505 -20.35 0.99 -4.93
C TRP A 505 -21.34 1.19 -6.09
N VAL A 506 -22.66 1.23 -5.84
CA VAL A 506 -23.65 1.49 -6.91
C VAL A 506 -23.54 2.95 -7.31
N ALA A 507 -23.50 3.84 -6.32
CA ALA A 507 -23.27 5.26 -6.53
C ALA A 507 -21.90 5.54 -7.18
N LEU A 508 -20.85 4.85 -6.72
CA LEU A 508 -19.51 4.97 -7.29
C LEU A 508 -19.49 4.55 -8.77
N ALA A 509 -20.06 3.39 -9.10
CA ALA A 509 -20.13 2.92 -10.48
C ALA A 509 -20.93 3.90 -11.36
N ALA A 510 -22.05 4.41 -10.85
CA ALA A 510 -22.85 5.43 -11.54
C ALA A 510 -22.05 6.72 -11.80
N GLY A 511 -21.22 7.15 -10.84
CA GLY A 511 -20.31 8.29 -10.98
C GLY A 511 -19.28 8.10 -12.11
N TYR A 512 -18.87 6.86 -12.38
CA TYR A 512 -18.01 6.50 -13.52
C TYR A 512 -18.78 6.17 -14.81
N GLY A 513 -20.10 6.35 -14.81
CA GLY A 513 -20.96 6.11 -15.96
C GLY A 513 -21.32 4.65 -16.18
N VAL A 514 -21.02 3.75 -15.23
CA VAL A 514 -21.37 2.32 -15.31
C VAL A 514 -22.61 2.03 -14.46
N PRO A 515 -23.78 1.72 -15.04
CA PRO A 515 -24.95 1.43 -14.21
C PRO A 515 -24.74 0.14 -13.45
N ALA A 516 -25.24 0.18 -12.23
CA ALA A 516 -25.06 -0.86 -11.25
C ALA A 516 -26.35 -1.14 -10.51
N VAL A 517 -26.42 -2.36 -9.99
CA VAL A 517 -27.54 -2.88 -9.21
C VAL A 517 -26.95 -3.68 -8.08
N GLN A 518 -27.55 -3.61 -6.90
CA GLN A 518 -27.23 -4.47 -5.77
C GLN A 518 -28.06 -5.75 -5.84
N ALA A 519 -27.48 -6.91 -5.52
CA ALA A 519 -28.24 -8.14 -5.34
C ALA A 519 -28.17 -8.64 -3.88
N GLY A 520 -29.33 -8.97 -3.31
CA GLY A 520 -29.47 -9.46 -1.93
C GLY A 520 -29.65 -10.97 -1.79
N SER A 521 -29.97 -11.68 -2.88
CA SER A 521 -30.21 -13.14 -2.89
C SER A 521 -29.52 -13.84 -4.06
N CYS A 522 -29.46 -15.17 -4.01
CA CYS A 522 -28.92 -15.97 -5.12
C CYS A 522 -29.73 -15.80 -6.41
N GLU A 523 -31.06 -15.73 -6.32
CA GLU A 523 -31.95 -15.54 -7.46
C GLU A 523 -31.77 -14.16 -8.10
N GLU A 524 -31.61 -13.12 -7.27
CA GLU A 524 -31.36 -11.78 -7.77
C GLU A 524 -29.98 -11.69 -8.43
N LEU A 525 -28.94 -12.31 -7.85
CA LEU A 525 -27.63 -12.41 -8.48
C LEU A 525 -27.73 -13.13 -9.82
N ALA A 526 -28.39 -14.29 -9.87
CA ALA A 526 -28.55 -15.08 -11.09
C ALA A 526 -29.22 -14.29 -12.21
N ARG A 527 -30.39 -13.68 -11.91
CA ARG A 527 -31.14 -12.86 -12.86
C ARG A 527 -30.30 -11.73 -13.44
N GLN A 528 -29.48 -11.10 -12.62
CA GLN A 528 -28.74 -9.92 -13.03
C GLN A 528 -27.42 -10.28 -13.74
N ILE A 529 -26.81 -11.43 -13.42
CA ILE A 529 -25.76 -12.03 -14.25
C ILE A 529 -26.35 -12.31 -15.64
N GLU A 530 -27.51 -12.95 -15.75
CA GLU A 530 -28.17 -13.20 -17.04
C GLU A 530 -28.43 -11.90 -17.81
N VAL A 531 -28.95 -10.86 -17.15
CA VAL A 531 -29.14 -9.53 -17.78
C VAL A 531 -27.81 -8.93 -18.25
N GLY A 532 -26.75 -9.04 -17.46
CA GLY A 532 -25.42 -8.56 -17.85
C GLY A 532 -24.81 -9.34 -19.02
N LEU A 533 -25.00 -10.66 -19.05
CA LEU A 533 -24.53 -11.56 -20.09
C LEU A 533 -25.38 -11.51 -21.37
N ALA A 534 -26.63 -11.03 -21.32
CA ALA A 534 -27.51 -10.92 -22.48
C ALA A 534 -27.32 -9.61 -23.25
N ARG A 535 -26.72 -8.58 -22.64
CA ARG A 535 -26.41 -7.34 -23.33
C ARG A 535 -25.19 -7.56 -24.23
N ASP A 536 -25.29 -7.31 -25.52
CA ASP A 536 -24.08 -7.12 -26.33
C ASP A 536 -23.29 -5.93 -25.76
N GLY A 537 -21.95 -5.96 -25.86
CA GLY A 537 -21.08 -4.86 -25.38
C GLY A 537 -21.67 -3.49 -25.75
N PRO A 538 -21.46 -2.44 -24.93
CA PRO A 538 -22.43 -1.39 -24.59
C PRO A 538 -22.91 -0.55 -25.77
N MET A 539 -23.81 -1.17 -26.53
CA MET A 539 -24.77 -0.58 -27.45
C MET A 539 -26.20 -0.64 -26.89
N ALA A 540 -26.38 -1.01 -25.62
CA ALA A 540 -27.47 -0.44 -24.83
C ALA A 540 -26.98 0.91 -24.29
N THR A 541 -27.82 1.93 -24.29
CA THR A 541 -27.52 3.34 -23.93
C THR A 541 -26.96 3.59 -22.51
N ARG A 542 -26.57 2.55 -21.77
CA ARG A 542 -25.87 2.60 -20.47
C ARG A 542 -24.99 1.32 -20.35
N PRO A 543 -23.75 1.40 -19.80
CA PRO A 543 -22.89 0.23 -19.55
C PRO A 543 -23.51 -0.81 -18.56
N MET A 544 -22.80 -1.77 -17.95
CA MET A 544 -23.30 -2.42 -16.71
C MET A 544 -22.16 -2.96 -15.84
N SER A 545 -21.96 -2.36 -14.67
CA SER A 545 -21.18 -2.90 -13.55
C SER A 545 -22.18 -3.54 -12.61
N MET A 546 -22.31 -4.86 -12.60
CA MET A 546 -23.28 -5.49 -11.71
C MET A 546 -22.68 -5.69 -10.32
N LEU A 547 -22.99 -4.80 -9.39
CA LEU A 547 -22.41 -4.83 -8.06
C LEU A 547 -23.15 -5.76 -7.08
N VAL A 548 -22.54 -6.83 -6.58
CA VAL A 548 -23.22 -7.70 -5.60
C VAL A 548 -22.61 -7.64 -4.22
N THR A 549 -23.13 -6.71 -3.41
CA THR A 549 -22.69 -6.57 -2.02
C THR A 549 -23.28 -7.68 -1.13
N TYR A 550 -22.42 -8.44 -0.45
CA TYR A 550 -22.81 -9.45 0.54
C TYR A 550 -22.71 -8.88 1.96
N THR A 551 -23.80 -8.89 2.73
CA THR A 551 -23.71 -8.63 4.18
C THR A 551 -23.80 -9.96 4.95
N PRO A 552 -22.73 -10.47 5.57
CA PRO A 552 -22.84 -11.59 6.50
C PRO A 552 -23.62 -11.17 7.75
N VAL A 553 -24.90 -11.53 7.86
CA VAL A 553 -25.57 -11.58 9.16
C VAL A 553 -25.01 -12.78 9.94
N GLY A 554 -24.21 -12.50 10.97
CA GLY A 554 -23.82 -13.37 12.08
C GLY A 554 -23.44 -14.81 11.74
N ALA A 555 -22.16 -15.07 11.43
CA ALA A 555 -21.63 -16.42 11.52
C ALA A 555 -21.16 -16.70 12.96
N ARG A 556 -22.01 -17.35 13.77
CA ARG A 556 -21.49 -18.21 14.84
C ARG A 556 -20.58 -19.24 14.18
N SER A 557 -19.38 -19.43 14.72
CA SER A 557 -18.40 -20.39 14.23
C SER A 557 -19.05 -21.77 14.05
N GLN A 558 -19.26 -22.18 12.80
CA GLN A 558 -19.45 -23.59 12.50
C GLN A 558 -18.09 -24.27 12.66
N ARG A 559 -17.98 -25.10 13.69
CA ARG A 559 -16.87 -26.05 13.81
C ARG A 559 -16.95 -27.01 12.63
N LEU A 560 -15.99 -26.93 11.72
CA LEU A 560 -15.64 -28.04 10.84
C LEU A 560 -15.14 -29.17 11.73
N GLY A 561 -15.89 -30.28 11.76
CA GLY A 561 -15.53 -31.48 12.51
C GLY A 561 -14.29 -32.12 11.91
N LEU A 562 -13.15 -31.93 12.58
CA LEU A 562 -11.95 -32.75 12.41
C LEU A 562 -11.90 -33.75 13.57
N GLY A 563 -11.57 -34.98 13.23
CA GLY A 563 -11.63 -36.16 14.08
C GLY A 563 -10.90 -36.04 15.42
N THR A 564 -11.40 -36.85 16.34
CA THR A 564 -11.02 -36.99 17.75
C THR A 564 -9.50 -37.11 17.96
N PRO A 565 -8.85 -36.21 18.71
CA PRO A 565 -7.52 -36.44 19.24
C PRO A 565 -7.60 -37.16 20.59
N ILE A 566 -6.74 -38.16 20.76
CA ILE A 566 -6.53 -38.93 21.98
C ILE A 566 -6.01 -38.00 23.10
N ARG A 567 -6.62 -38.09 24.29
CA ARG A 567 -6.28 -37.34 25.52
C ARG A 567 -4.89 -37.74 26.07
N PRO A 568 -4.05 -36.78 26.48
CA PRO A 568 -3.13 -36.96 27.60
C PRO A 568 -3.75 -36.43 28.90
N THR A 569 -3.37 -37.09 29.97
CA THR A 569 -3.84 -36.98 31.35
C THR A 569 -3.51 -35.64 32.02
N ALA A 570 -4.40 -35.23 32.94
CA ALA A 570 -4.35 -33.98 33.71
C ALA A 570 -3.23 -33.93 34.76
N SER A 571 -2.75 -32.72 35.05
CA SER A 571 -2.21 -32.33 36.36
C SER A 571 -2.85 -31.00 36.82
N PRO A 572 -2.90 -30.71 38.14
CA PRO A 572 -4.02 -29.98 38.73
C PRO A 572 -3.78 -28.47 38.93
N SER A 573 -4.85 -27.73 38.60
CA SER A 573 -5.38 -26.48 39.18
C SER A 573 -4.47 -25.60 40.06
N ARG A 574 -4.32 -24.33 39.63
CA ARG A 574 -4.39 -23.19 40.56
C ARG A 574 -5.62 -22.34 40.24
N ARG A 575 -6.54 -22.29 41.20
CA ARG A 575 -7.62 -21.30 41.29
C ARG A 575 -7.01 -19.95 41.65
N THR A 576 -7.41 -18.88 40.96
CA THR A 576 -7.36 -17.53 41.53
C THR A 576 -8.58 -16.73 41.09
N ALA A 577 -9.22 -16.12 42.08
CA ALA A 577 -10.47 -15.39 42.02
C ALA A 577 -10.31 -14.04 41.31
N HIS A 578 -11.35 -13.63 40.59
CA HIS A 578 -11.47 -12.27 40.07
C HIS A 578 -11.82 -11.29 41.21
N ILE A 579 -10.83 -10.52 41.65
CA ILE A 579 -11.05 -9.28 42.40
C ILE A 579 -10.93 -8.13 41.40
N ARG A 580 -12.03 -7.40 41.17
CA ARG A 580 -12.01 -6.10 40.49
C ARG A 580 -11.51 -5.05 41.48
N ALA A 581 -10.30 -4.55 41.27
CA ALA A 581 -9.82 -3.32 41.91
C ALA A 581 -9.91 -2.17 40.90
N ARG A 582 -10.57 -1.07 41.28
CA ARG A 582 -10.37 0.24 40.65
C ARG A 582 -8.89 0.60 40.82
N ALA A 583 -8.14 0.69 39.73
CA ALA A 583 -6.76 1.18 39.78
C ALA A 583 -6.79 2.68 40.07
N ALA A 584 -6.08 3.11 41.10
CA ALA A 584 -5.76 4.51 41.33
C ALA A 584 -4.91 5.05 40.16
N ALA A 585 -5.07 6.32 39.81
CA ALA A 585 -4.25 6.99 38.82
C ALA A 585 -2.77 6.93 39.25
N LYS A 586 -1.91 6.34 38.42
CA LYS A 586 -0.47 6.33 38.65
C LYS A 586 0.10 7.70 38.28
N SER A 587 0.70 8.40 39.24
CA SER A 587 1.56 9.55 38.95
C SER A 587 2.90 9.03 38.42
N TRP A 588 3.37 9.57 37.30
CA TRP A 588 4.67 9.22 36.72
C TRP A 588 5.61 10.43 36.82
N SER A 589 6.84 10.20 37.29
CA SER A 589 7.96 11.16 37.33
C SER A 589 9.24 10.51 36.81
N SER A 590 10.17 11.31 36.29
CA SER A 590 11.54 10.84 35.98
C SER A 590 12.27 10.27 37.19
N LYS A 591 11.84 10.64 38.42
CA LYS A 591 12.36 10.10 39.67
C LYS A 591 11.92 8.66 39.94
N ASP A 592 10.87 8.21 39.24
CA ASP A 592 10.31 6.86 39.37
C ASP A 592 10.94 5.86 38.40
N VAL A 593 11.87 6.30 37.54
CA VAL A 593 12.62 5.47 36.60
C VAL A 593 14.11 5.50 36.89
N SER A 594 14.84 4.48 36.45
CA SER A 594 16.31 4.45 36.59
C SER A 594 16.95 5.63 35.83
N PRO A 595 17.91 6.35 36.44
CA PRO A 595 18.58 7.46 35.76
C PRO A 595 19.49 6.95 34.63
N PRO A 596 19.72 7.75 33.57
CA PRO A 596 20.62 7.36 32.49
C PRO A 596 22.08 7.38 32.96
N SER A 597 22.95 6.73 32.20
CA SER A 597 24.39 6.65 32.49
C SER A 597 25.12 8.00 32.36
N SER A 598 24.57 8.89 31.53
CA SER A 598 24.99 10.29 31.40
C SER A 598 23.78 11.17 31.10
N GLY A 599 23.76 12.39 31.65
CA GLY A 599 22.67 13.34 31.43
C GLY A 599 21.42 13.09 32.29
N THR A 600 20.28 13.65 31.86
CA THR A 600 19.01 13.61 32.60
C THR A 600 17.82 13.42 31.65
N HIS A 601 16.88 12.54 31.99
CA HIS A 601 15.63 12.41 31.22
C HIS A 601 14.75 13.65 31.34
N PHE A 602 14.14 14.08 30.25
CA PHE A 602 13.15 15.16 30.20
C PHE A 602 11.77 14.58 29.87
N LEU A 603 11.05 14.11 30.90
CA LEU A 603 9.76 13.40 30.74
C LEU A 603 8.56 14.30 31.09
N HIS A 604 8.70 15.09 32.16
CA HIS A 604 7.72 16.07 32.61
C HIS A 604 8.38 17.36 33.11
N LEU A 605 7.60 18.45 33.20
CA LEU A 605 8.12 19.76 33.61
C LEU A 605 8.37 19.82 35.12
N ASP A 606 7.50 19.22 35.91
CA ASP A 606 7.59 19.11 37.36
C ASP A 606 8.59 18.04 37.83
N ASP A 607 9.31 17.38 36.92
CA ASP A 607 10.52 16.62 37.28
C ASP A 607 11.65 17.56 37.73
N PHE A 608 11.59 18.83 37.31
CA PHE A 608 12.60 19.86 37.50
C PHE A 608 12.13 20.94 38.48
N SER A 609 13.09 21.59 39.14
CA SER A 609 12.88 22.79 39.93
C SER A 609 12.57 24.00 39.04
N LYS A 610 12.05 25.07 39.66
CA LYS A 610 11.84 26.35 38.98
C LYS A 610 13.15 26.86 38.38
N GLU A 611 14.23 26.78 39.15
CA GLU A 611 15.55 27.27 38.79
C GLU A 611 16.11 26.52 37.57
N GLU A 612 15.94 25.20 37.52
CA GLU A 612 16.33 24.37 36.38
C GLU A 612 15.53 24.71 35.11
N LEU A 613 14.20 24.88 35.22
CA LEU A 613 13.37 25.26 34.09
C LEU A 613 13.72 26.66 33.56
N VAL A 614 13.92 27.63 34.45
CA VAL A 614 14.36 28.99 34.07
C VAL A 614 15.74 28.95 33.43
N HIS A 615 16.66 28.14 33.96
CA HIS A 615 17.98 27.95 33.38
C HIS A 615 17.90 27.36 31.97
N MET A 616 17.11 26.31 31.73
CA MET A 616 16.87 25.77 30.38
C MET A 616 16.36 26.83 29.41
N LEU A 617 15.43 27.68 29.85
CA LEU A 617 14.90 28.79 29.03
C LEU A 617 15.97 29.86 28.75
N GLN A 618 16.83 30.17 29.72
CA GLN A 618 17.94 31.08 29.52
C GLN A 618 18.97 30.51 28.53
N THR A 619 19.37 29.25 28.69
CA THR A 619 20.24 28.54 27.75
C THR A 619 19.64 28.52 26.35
N ALA A 620 18.32 28.35 26.22
CA ALA A 620 17.62 28.45 24.94
C ALA A 620 17.75 29.85 24.31
N LYS A 621 17.60 30.93 25.09
CA LYS A 621 17.79 32.32 24.63
C LYS A 621 19.24 32.57 24.18
N ASP A 622 20.20 32.10 24.95
CA ASP A 622 21.62 32.28 24.64
C ASP A 622 21.99 31.52 23.37
N ALA A 623 21.55 30.26 23.23
CA ALA A 623 21.73 29.47 22.02
C ALA A 623 21.03 30.13 20.81
N LYS A 624 19.83 30.70 20.99
CA LYS A 624 19.13 31.46 19.95
C LYS A 624 19.94 32.68 19.50
N ALA A 625 20.48 33.46 20.43
CA ALA A 625 21.29 34.63 20.14
C ALA A 625 22.57 34.27 19.37
N ILE A 626 23.28 33.21 19.79
CA ILE A 626 24.48 32.70 19.11
C ILE A 626 24.15 32.22 17.69
N LEU A 627 23.05 31.48 17.51
CA LEU A 627 22.64 31.01 16.19
C LEU A 627 22.22 32.17 15.27
N LYS A 628 21.58 33.22 15.80
CA LYS A 628 21.19 34.42 15.04
C LYS A 628 22.38 35.31 14.69
N SER A 629 23.45 35.33 15.50
CA SER A 629 24.67 36.09 15.18
C SER A 629 25.47 35.48 14.02
N GLY A 630 25.18 34.22 13.66
CA GLY A 630 25.90 33.47 12.63
C GLY A 630 27.18 32.81 13.12
N ASP A 631 27.45 32.84 14.43
CA ASP A 631 28.61 32.18 15.02
C ASP A 631 28.51 30.65 14.87
N GLN A 632 29.47 30.07 14.14
CA GLN A 632 29.55 28.63 13.89
C GLN A 632 30.50 27.89 14.84
N SER A 633 31.16 28.60 15.77
CA SER A 633 32.10 27.98 16.72
C SER A 633 31.39 27.22 17.84
N PHE A 634 30.17 27.63 18.20
CA PHE A 634 29.35 26.99 19.22
C PHE A 634 28.74 25.67 18.70
N LYS A 635 29.46 24.57 18.89
CA LYS A 635 29.09 23.22 18.44
C LYS A 635 29.12 22.20 19.59
N PRO A 636 28.29 22.35 20.64
CA PRO A 636 28.31 21.49 21.82
C PRO A 636 27.99 20.01 21.52
N PHE A 637 27.31 19.72 20.41
CA PHE A 637 26.99 18.36 19.98
C PHE A 637 27.92 17.82 18.90
N LYS A 638 29.08 18.45 18.67
CA LYS A 638 30.04 17.98 17.65
C LYS A 638 30.39 16.50 17.85
N GLY A 639 30.06 15.69 16.85
CA GLY A 639 30.33 14.24 16.84
C GLY A 639 29.33 13.40 17.63
N LYS A 640 28.25 13.98 18.15
CA LYS A 640 27.17 13.28 18.86
C LYS A 640 26.00 12.99 17.92
N THR A 641 25.24 11.96 18.26
CA THR A 641 24.08 11.46 17.51
C THR A 641 22.83 11.38 18.39
N MET A 642 21.67 11.65 17.80
CA MET A 642 20.36 11.54 18.45
C MET A 642 19.43 10.67 17.62
N ALA A 643 18.80 9.66 18.24
CA ALA A 643 17.69 8.95 17.61
C ALA A 643 16.37 9.68 17.88
N MET A 644 15.57 9.90 16.83
CA MET A 644 14.24 10.51 16.95
C MET A 644 13.15 9.50 16.59
N ILE A 645 12.45 8.98 17.60
CA ILE A 645 11.40 7.98 17.47
C ILE A 645 10.05 8.68 17.25
N PHE A 646 9.39 8.36 16.14
CA PHE A 646 8.03 8.84 15.86
C PHE A 646 7.10 7.66 15.63
N THR A 647 6.13 7.46 16.53
CA THR A 647 4.97 6.60 16.21
C THR A 647 3.83 7.40 15.59
N LYS A 648 3.86 8.74 15.72
CA LYS A 648 2.97 9.67 15.00
C LYS A 648 3.80 10.67 14.19
N PRO A 649 3.54 10.84 12.88
CA PRO A 649 4.28 11.80 12.08
C PRO A 649 4.00 13.24 12.56
N SER A 650 5.05 14.08 12.60
CA SER A 650 4.94 15.51 12.85
C SER A 650 6.06 16.25 12.12
N MET A 651 5.68 17.07 11.13
CA MET A 651 6.65 17.85 10.36
C MET A 651 7.39 18.86 11.25
N ARG A 652 6.67 19.66 12.03
CA ARG A 652 7.28 20.70 12.88
C ARG A 652 8.18 20.12 13.97
N THR A 653 7.75 19.07 14.67
CA THR A 653 8.59 18.46 15.73
C THR A 653 9.84 17.82 15.15
N ARG A 654 9.73 17.15 13.99
CA ARG A 654 10.89 16.59 13.30
C ARG A 654 11.86 17.70 12.91
N VAL A 655 11.38 18.68 12.14
CA VAL A 655 12.23 19.74 11.58
C VAL A 655 12.89 20.55 12.69
N SER A 656 12.19 20.86 13.79
CA SER A 656 12.75 21.65 14.89
C SER A 656 13.87 20.91 15.64
N PHE A 657 13.67 19.64 16.00
CA PHE A 657 14.71 18.86 16.68
C PHE A 657 15.89 18.55 15.76
N GLU A 658 15.63 18.12 14.52
CA GLU A 658 16.67 17.79 13.54
C GLU A 658 17.53 19.02 13.22
N THR A 659 16.89 20.14 12.88
CA THR A 659 17.59 21.39 12.54
C THR A 659 18.33 21.97 13.75
N GLY A 660 17.70 21.98 14.93
CA GLY A 660 18.31 22.49 16.16
C GLY A 660 19.57 21.71 16.55
N PHE A 661 19.47 20.39 16.57
CA PHE A 661 20.59 19.50 16.91
C PHE A 661 21.73 19.62 15.90
N THR A 662 21.43 19.68 14.61
CA THR A 662 22.43 19.89 13.55
C THR A 662 23.09 21.26 13.62
N LYS A 663 22.33 22.32 13.90
CA LYS A 663 22.90 23.67 14.08
C LYS A 663 23.87 23.73 15.25
N LEU A 664 23.67 22.91 16.28
CA LEU A 664 24.57 22.77 17.43
C LEU A 664 25.66 21.69 17.24
N GLY A 665 25.80 21.14 16.03
CA GLY A 665 26.92 20.27 15.62
C GLY A 665 26.68 18.77 15.69
N GLY A 666 25.47 18.33 16.06
CA GLY A 666 25.10 16.92 16.13
C GLY A 666 24.45 16.38 14.85
N ASN A 667 24.20 15.07 14.81
CA ASN A 667 23.46 14.41 13.74
C ASN A 667 22.23 13.67 14.28
N ALA A 668 21.05 13.92 13.74
CA ALA A 668 19.81 13.29 14.20
C ALA A 668 19.29 12.25 13.19
N VAL A 669 18.90 11.08 13.68
CA VAL A 669 18.39 9.96 12.88
C VAL A 669 16.88 9.86 13.06
N TYR A 670 16.12 10.08 11.99
CA TYR A 670 14.67 9.95 12.00
C TYR A 670 14.22 8.48 11.90
N LEU A 671 13.45 8.03 12.89
CA LEU A 671 12.86 6.69 12.93
C LEU A 671 11.33 6.82 12.85
N GLY A 672 10.79 6.65 11.64
CA GLY A 672 9.37 6.82 11.35
C GLY A 672 8.48 5.65 11.81
N PRO A 673 7.15 5.82 11.78
CA PRO A 673 6.19 4.84 12.31
C PRO A 673 6.33 3.44 11.69
N ASP A 674 6.59 3.37 10.39
CA ASP A 674 6.74 2.12 9.64
C ASP A 674 8.11 1.46 9.85
N THR A 675 9.11 2.24 10.31
CA THR A 675 10.49 1.80 10.52
C THR A 675 10.70 1.24 11.92
N ILE A 676 10.32 1.98 12.96
CA ILE A 676 10.60 1.60 14.36
C ILE A 676 9.60 0.61 14.93
N GLN A 677 8.32 0.72 14.53
CA GLN A 677 7.21 -0.12 15.01
C GLN A 677 7.30 -0.44 16.51
N LEU A 678 7.47 0.62 17.33
CA LEU A 678 7.75 0.53 18.77
C LEU A 678 6.80 -0.44 19.48
N GLY A 679 7.34 -1.47 20.14
CA GLY A 679 6.57 -2.47 20.87
C GLY A 679 5.83 -3.52 20.02
N LYS A 680 5.93 -3.47 18.68
CA LYS A 680 5.25 -4.42 17.76
C LYS A 680 6.19 -5.48 17.18
N ARG A 681 7.31 -5.05 16.57
CA ARG A 681 8.34 -5.95 16.03
C ARG A 681 9.33 -6.38 17.11
N GLU A 682 9.68 -5.45 17.99
CA GLU A 682 10.62 -5.63 19.10
C GLU A 682 10.07 -4.94 20.36
N PRO A 683 10.26 -5.51 21.57
CA PRO A 683 9.83 -4.88 22.81
C PRO A 683 10.46 -3.50 23.02
N THR A 684 9.71 -2.53 23.55
CA THR A 684 10.17 -1.15 23.84
C THR A 684 11.48 -1.12 24.63
N ARG A 685 11.64 -2.02 25.61
CA ARG A 685 12.87 -2.19 26.41
C ARG A 685 14.10 -2.56 25.60
N ASP A 686 13.95 -3.35 24.54
CA ASP A 686 15.07 -3.83 23.73
C ASP A 686 15.46 -2.74 22.71
N ILE A 687 14.46 -2.05 22.17
CA ILE A 687 14.66 -0.84 21.37
C ILE A 687 15.42 0.24 22.15
N ALA A 688 15.02 0.50 23.41
CA ALA A 688 15.71 1.46 24.28
C ALA A 688 17.20 1.10 24.44
N ARG A 689 17.48 -0.16 24.79
CA ARG A 689 18.84 -0.67 25.01
C ARG A 689 19.71 -0.62 23.75
N VAL A 690 19.14 -0.89 22.58
CA VAL A 690 19.89 -0.84 21.32
C VAL A 690 20.16 0.59 20.93
N LEU A 691 19.14 1.45 20.92
CA LEU A 691 19.30 2.84 20.45
C LEU A 691 20.21 3.67 21.36
N CYS A 692 20.19 3.45 22.67
CA CYS A 692 21.08 4.16 23.60
C CYS A 692 22.56 3.78 23.45
N ARG A 693 22.86 2.61 22.84
CA ARG A 693 24.24 2.19 22.53
C ARG A 693 24.78 2.84 21.26
N TYR A 694 23.90 3.33 20.40
CA TYR A 694 24.27 3.98 19.14
C TYR A 694 24.20 5.50 19.23
N ASN A 695 23.40 6.04 20.16
CA ASN A 695 23.09 7.45 20.23
C ASN A 695 23.26 7.98 21.65
N GLU A 696 23.83 9.19 21.76
CA GLU A 696 23.99 9.92 23.01
C GLU A 696 22.66 10.44 23.56
N MET A 697 21.60 10.49 22.76
CA MET A 697 20.27 10.98 23.16
C MET A 697 19.17 10.31 22.34
N ILE A 698 17.98 10.17 22.93
CA ILE A 698 16.78 9.73 22.21
C ILE A 698 15.65 10.74 22.47
N MET A 699 15.07 11.27 21.39
CA MET A 699 13.80 12.00 21.45
C MET A 699 12.67 11.08 21.00
N ALA A 700 11.56 11.05 21.74
CA ALA A 700 10.43 10.18 21.42
C ALA A 700 9.11 10.94 21.39
N ARG A 701 8.38 10.81 20.27
CA ARG A 701 7.00 11.26 20.07
C ARG A 701 6.10 10.05 19.89
N LEU A 702 5.34 9.72 20.93
CA LEU A 702 4.67 8.43 21.10
C LEU A 702 3.13 8.52 21.16
N PHE A 703 2.45 7.39 20.98
CA PHE A 703 1.02 7.27 21.26
C PHE A 703 0.77 7.23 22.76
N GLY A 704 1.28 6.21 23.46
CA GLY A 704 1.06 6.02 24.89
C GLY A 704 2.17 6.60 25.74
N HIS A 705 1.80 7.21 26.86
CA HIS A 705 2.75 7.70 27.85
C HIS A 705 3.56 6.58 28.51
N GLN A 706 2.96 5.40 28.70
CA GLN A 706 3.67 4.24 29.27
C GLN A 706 4.87 3.82 28.41
N ASP A 707 4.76 3.89 27.07
CA ASP A 707 5.88 3.53 26.18
C ASP A 707 7.07 4.46 26.38
N LEU A 708 6.83 5.73 26.71
CA LEU A 708 7.88 6.71 27.02
C LEU A 708 8.56 6.37 28.36
N ILE A 709 7.77 6.01 29.37
CA ILE A 709 8.29 5.58 30.68
C ILE A 709 9.12 4.31 30.53
N ASP A 710 8.66 3.35 29.74
CA ASP A 710 9.39 2.12 29.46
C ASP A 710 10.69 2.40 28.68
N LEU A 711 10.67 3.33 27.71
CA LEU A 711 11.90 3.76 27.05
C LEU A 711 12.91 4.35 28.05
N ALA A 712 12.47 5.23 28.94
CA ALA A 712 13.33 5.85 29.95
C ALA A 712 13.90 4.80 30.92
N GLN A 713 13.06 3.89 31.40
CA GLN A 713 13.44 2.84 32.35
C GLN A 713 14.57 1.91 31.84
N TYR A 714 14.72 1.76 30.52
CA TYR A 714 15.67 0.84 29.90
C TYR A 714 16.73 1.53 29.02
N SER A 715 16.79 2.85 29.03
CA SER A 715 17.76 3.63 28.24
C SER A 715 18.89 4.14 29.12
N ASP A 716 20.13 3.84 28.73
CA ASP A 716 21.33 4.41 29.35
C ASP A 716 21.63 5.85 28.86
N SER A 717 20.89 6.33 27.84
CA SER A 717 20.98 7.70 27.28
C SER A 717 19.75 8.53 27.67
N PRO A 718 19.85 9.87 27.75
CA PRO A 718 18.72 10.76 28.02
C PRO A 718 17.55 10.54 27.04
N ILE A 719 16.34 10.55 27.59
CA ILE A 719 15.08 10.47 26.83
C ILE A 719 14.40 11.82 26.91
N ILE A 720 14.05 12.40 25.76
CA ILE A 720 13.28 13.64 25.65
C ILE A 720 11.87 13.33 25.16
N ASN A 721 10.88 13.74 25.93
CA ASN A 721 9.47 13.60 25.59
C ASN A 721 9.02 14.65 24.56
N GLY A 722 8.96 14.23 23.30
CA GLY A 722 8.52 15.05 22.18
C GLY A 722 7.00 15.15 22.03
N LEU A 723 6.22 14.26 22.68
CA LEU A 723 4.77 14.29 22.93
C LEU A 723 4.27 12.87 23.24
N THR A 724 3.27 12.76 24.12
CA THR A 724 2.46 11.55 24.37
C THR A 724 0.97 11.90 24.42
N ASP A 725 0.09 10.91 24.57
CA ASP A 725 -1.33 11.10 24.90
C ASP A 725 -1.57 11.79 26.26
N TYR A 726 -0.59 11.76 27.17
CA TYR A 726 -0.72 12.36 28.49
C TYR A 726 -0.17 13.77 28.61
N ASN A 727 1.00 14.07 28.01
CA ASN A 727 1.65 15.38 28.10
C ASN A 727 2.51 15.74 26.86
N HIS A 728 2.84 17.03 26.72
CA HIS A 728 3.69 17.61 25.66
C HIS A 728 4.65 18.67 26.24
N PRO A 729 5.61 18.29 27.10
CA PRO A 729 6.41 19.25 27.89
C PRO A 729 7.33 20.13 27.03
N CYS A 730 7.86 19.62 25.92
CA CYS A 730 8.68 20.42 25.01
C CYS A 730 7.91 21.59 24.38
N GLN A 731 6.60 21.47 24.20
CA GLN A 731 5.80 22.58 23.65
C GLN A 731 5.70 23.70 24.67
N ILE A 732 5.36 23.38 25.92
CA ILE A 732 5.22 24.37 26.99
C ILE A 732 6.50 25.17 27.23
N MET A 733 7.68 24.54 27.08
CA MET A 733 8.95 25.27 27.16
C MET A 733 9.11 26.30 26.02
N ALA A 734 8.63 25.96 24.81
CA ALA A 734 8.59 26.92 23.70
C ALA A 734 7.59 28.05 23.99
N ASP A 735 6.45 27.71 24.58
CA ASP A 735 5.41 28.67 24.93
C ASP A 735 5.94 29.68 25.96
N MET A 736 6.61 29.20 27.02
CA MET A 736 7.20 30.06 28.04
C MET A 736 8.38 30.89 27.55
N LEU A 737 9.21 30.35 26.64
CA LEU A 737 10.27 31.13 26.01
C LEU A 737 9.68 32.32 25.24
N THR A 738 8.61 32.08 24.50
CA THR A 738 7.92 33.10 23.71
C THR A 738 7.22 34.11 24.62
N ALA A 739 6.50 33.64 25.64
CA ALA A 739 5.89 34.51 26.65
C ALA A 739 6.94 35.43 27.29
N TRP A 740 8.12 34.91 27.61
CA TRP A 740 9.20 35.72 28.18
C TRP A 740 9.73 36.77 27.22
N GLU A 741 9.90 36.44 25.94
CA GLU A 741 10.36 37.39 24.92
C GLU A 741 9.36 38.53 24.71
N HIS A 742 8.05 38.24 24.70
CA HIS A 742 7.03 39.26 24.43
C HIS A 742 6.54 40.02 25.66
N LEU A 743 6.57 39.41 26.85
CA LEU A 743 6.04 39.99 28.09
C LEU A 743 7.14 40.40 29.08
N GLY A 744 8.39 40.03 28.83
CA GLY A 744 9.55 40.39 29.65
C GLY A 744 9.62 39.70 31.02
N ARG A 745 8.66 38.82 31.35
CA ARG A 745 8.56 38.10 32.63
C ARG A 745 8.09 36.66 32.42
N LEU A 746 8.45 35.78 33.35
CA LEU A 746 8.06 34.36 33.37
C LEU A 746 7.04 34.03 34.47
N GLU A 747 6.88 34.92 35.45
CA GLU A 747 6.09 34.68 36.65
C GLU A 747 4.89 35.62 36.73
N ASN A 748 3.90 35.18 37.51
CA ASN A 748 2.64 35.88 37.78
C ASN A 748 1.85 36.17 36.50
N LEU A 749 2.04 35.35 35.46
CA LEU A 749 1.29 35.43 34.22
C LEU A 749 -0.11 34.87 34.42
N LYS A 750 -1.12 35.44 33.75
CA LYS A 750 -2.42 34.80 33.59
C LYS A 750 -2.51 34.13 32.23
N ILE A 751 -2.60 32.80 32.23
CA ILE A 751 -2.74 31.97 31.02
C ILE A 751 -4.15 31.40 31.00
N ALA A 752 -4.93 31.78 29.99
CA ALA A 752 -6.25 31.25 29.73
C ALA A 752 -6.19 30.27 28.55
N TYR A 753 -6.26 28.97 28.85
CA TYR A 753 -6.38 27.94 27.82
C TYR A 753 -7.85 27.73 27.48
N VAL A 754 -8.21 27.81 26.20
CA VAL A 754 -9.58 27.62 25.70
C VAL A 754 -9.60 26.38 24.81
N GLY A 755 -10.27 25.31 25.24
CA GLY A 755 -10.31 24.06 24.49
C GLY A 755 -10.51 22.84 25.37
N ASP A 756 -9.97 21.70 24.93
CA ASP A 756 -10.08 20.42 25.63
C ASP A 756 -9.09 20.31 26.79
N GLY A 757 -9.48 19.67 27.89
CA GLY A 757 -8.62 19.28 29.01
C GLY A 757 -7.60 18.20 28.64
N ASN A 758 -6.85 18.40 27.56
CA ASN A 758 -6.00 17.41 26.91
C ASN A 758 -4.57 17.41 27.47
N ASN A 759 -3.65 16.77 26.75
CA ASN A 759 -2.23 16.69 27.09
C ASN A 759 -1.52 18.04 27.19
N MET A 760 -1.95 19.08 26.46
CA MET A 760 -1.44 20.44 26.60
C MET A 760 -1.83 21.02 27.96
N VAL A 761 -3.10 20.85 28.37
CA VAL A 761 -3.59 21.32 29.67
C VAL A 761 -2.86 20.62 30.82
N HIS A 762 -2.64 19.30 30.74
CA HIS A 762 -1.85 18.59 31.75
C HIS A 762 -0.42 19.13 31.86
N SER A 763 0.18 19.51 30.74
CA SER A 763 1.54 20.07 30.70
C SER A 763 1.58 21.48 31.31
N TRP A 764 0.61 22.32 30.99
CA TRP A 764 0.44 23.64 31.62
C TRP A 764 0.24 23.55 33.13
N MET A 765 -0.62 22.63 33.61
CA MET A 765 -0.82 22.41 35.05
C MET A 765 0.47 22.01 35.76
N ARG A 766 1.26 21.11 35.14
CA ARG A 766 2.56 20.70 35.69
C ARG A 766 3.58 21.83 35.69
N LEU A 767 3.59 22.72 34.70
CA LEU A 767 4.39 23.94 34.76
C LEU A 767 3.93 24.87 35.89
N ALA A 768 2.62 25.09 36.01
CA ALA A 768 2.03 25.94 37.04
C ALA A 768 2.34 25.44 38.47
N SER A 769 2.59 24.14 38.66
CA SER A 769 3.06 23.62 39.94
C SER A 769 4.51 23.99 40.30
N ARG A 770 5.27 24.59 39.37
CA ARG A 770 6.69 25.00 39.53
C ARG A 770 6.91 26.50 39.38
N ILE A 771 6.22 27.15 38.45
CA ILE A 771 6.35 28.59 38.19
C ILE A 771 5.05 29.30 38.60
N PRO A 772 5.10 30.34 39.47
CA PRO A 772 3.90 31.07 39.89
C PRO A 772 3.14 31.68 38.71
N MET A 773 1.86 31.36 38.57
CA MET A 773 0.95 31.88 37.55
C MET A 773 -0.53 31.70 37.95
N GLU A 774 -1.42 32.33 37.20
CA GLU A 774 -2.85 32.02 37.17
C GLU A 774 -3.13 31.22 35.89
N PHE A 775 -3.42 29.92 36.03
CA PHE A 775 -3.77 29.06 34.91
C PHE A 775 -5.27 28.73 34.96
N VAL A 776 -6.00 29.14 33.91
CA VAL A 776 -7.44 28.89 33.77
C VAL A 776 -7.66 28.01 32.55
N CYS A 777 -8.25 26.83 32.75
CA CYS A 777 -8.71 25.97 31.64
C CYS A 777 -10.20 26.23 31.38
N ALA A 778 -10.51 26.91 30.29
CA ALA A 778 -11.86 27.08 29.77
C ALA A 778 -12.21 25.92 28.82
N CYS A 779 -13.07 25.02 29.28
CA CYS A 779 -13.48 23.83 28.53
C CYS A 779 -14.99 23.60 28.63
N PRO A 780 -15.65 23.00 27.63
CA PRO A 780 -17.06 22.60 27.77
C PRO A 780 -17.24 21.54 28.87
N GLU A 781 -18.45 21.43 29.42
CA GLU A 781 -18.75 20.36 30.38
C GLU A 781 -18.46 18.97 29.78
N GLY A 782 -17.80 18.11 30.56
CA GLY A 782 -17.37 16.79 30.10
C GLY A 782 -15.97 16.73 29.46
N PHE A 783 -15.32 17.88 29.23
CA PHE A 783 -13.97 17.99 28.65
C PHE A 783 -12.93 18.50 29.66
N THR A 784 -13.15 18.25 30.95
CA THR A 784 -12.22 18.67 31.99
C THR A 784 -10.95 17.81 32.00
N PRO A 785 -9.79 18.39 32.37
CA PRO A 785 -8.54 17.63 32.47
C PRO A 785 -8.60 16.55 33.57
N ASP A 786 -7.64 15.62 33.52
CA ASP A 786 -7.53 14.52 34.46
C ASP A 786 -7.55 15.03 35.93
N PRO A 787 -8.54 14.59 36.75
CA PRO A 787 -8.70 15.09 38.11
C PRO A 787 -7.48 14.85 38.99
N ALA A 788 -6.79 13.71 38.82
CA ALA A 788 -5.63 13.38 39.64
C ALA A 788 -4.44 14.32 39.34
N THR A 789 -4.22 14.64 38.06
CA THR A 789 -3.22 15.62 37.63
C THR A 789 -3.52 17.01 38.19
N ARG A 790 -4.79 17.43 38.13
CA ARG A 790 -5.23 18.72 38.69
C ARG A 790 -4.98 18.79 40.20
N GLU A 791 -5.42 17.77 40.95
CA GLU A 791 -5.25 17.70 42.40
C GLU A 791 -3.77 17.71 42.80
N LEU A 792 -2.94 16.95 42.08
CA LEU A 792 -1.49 16.92 42.29
C LEU A 792 -0.86 18.31 42.13
N CYS A 793 -1.20 19.03 41.06
CA CYS A 793 -0.64 20.35 40.78
C CYS A 793 -1.20 21.44 41.70
N GLN A 794 -2.48 21.39 42.07
CA GLN A 794 -3.08 22.32 43.03
C GLN A 794 -2.48 22.16 44.44
N ALA A 795 -2.13 20.94 44.83
CA ALA A 795 -1.55 20.66 46.14
C ALA A 795 -0.18 21.33 46.37
N THR A 796 0.52 21.78 45.33
CA THR A 796 1.81 22.47 45.52
C THR A 796 1.65 23.91 46.01
N GLY A 797 0.48 24.53 45.81
CA GLY A 797 0.19 25.91 46.24
C GLY A 797 0.98 27.00 45.52
N VAL A 798 1.73 26.67 44.46
CA VAL A 798 2.57 27.63 43.72
C VAL A 798 1.76 28.58 42.84
N SER A 799 0.67 28.08 42.25
CA SER A 799 -0.14 28.78 41.27
C SER A 799 -1.63 28.62 41.54
N SER A 800 -2.43 29.55 41.03
CA SER A 800 -3.88 29.39 40.97
C SER A 800 -4.25 28.57 39.74
N ILE A 801 -4.82 27.38 39.92
CA ILE A 801 -5.28 26.51 38.83
C ILE A 801 -6.79 26.34 38.94
N SER A 802 -7.54 26.79 37.93
CA SER A 802 -9.00 26.71 37.91
C SER A 802 -9.56 26.21 36.58
N ILE A 803 -10.80 25.70 36.62
CA ILE A 803 -11.56 25.29 35.43
C ILE A 803 -12.77 26.20 35.33
N SER A 804 -13.03 26.70 34.13
CA SER A 804 -14.22 27.48 33.78
C SER A 804 -14.96 26.79 32.64
N HIS A 805 -16.29 26.85 32.67
CA HIS A 805 -17.14 26.48 31.53
C HIS A 805 -17.64 27.71 30.75
N GLU A 806 -17.25 28.91 31.19
CA GLU A 806 -17.58 30.19 30.56
C GLU A 806 -16.31 30.80 29.95
N PRO A 807 -16.03 30.63 28.65
CA PRO A 807 -14.76 31.00 28.05
C PRO A 807 -14.51 32.51 28.05
N PHE A 808 -15.56 33.32 27.89
CA PHE A 808 -15.44 34.79 27.93
C PHE A 808 -15.08 35.33 29.32
N GLU A 809 -15.50 34.69 30.40
CA GLU A 809 -15.09 35.08 31.75
C GLU A 809 -13.66 34.62 32.05
N ALA A 810 -13.28 33.43 31.57
CA ALA A 810 -11.96 32.85 31.79
C ALA A 810 -10.83 33.69 31.19
N VAL A 811 -11.04 34.27 30.00
CA VAL A 811 -10.01 35.04 29.30
C VAL A 811 -9.79 36.45 29.86
N LYS A 812 -10.70 36.99 30.68
CA LYS A 812 -10.60 38.38 31.17
C LYS A 812 -9.32 38.63 31.94
N GLY A 813 -8.55 39.62 31.48
CA GLY A 813 -7.26 39.99 32.06
C GLY A 813 -6.15 38.98 31.81
N ALA A 814 -6.32 38.03 30.88
CA ALA A 814 -5.27 37.09 30.52
C ALA A 814 -4.10 37.81 29.84
N ASP A 815 -2.88 37.44 30.21
CA ASP A 815 -1.68 37.83 29.49
C ASP A 815 -1.58 37.03 28.17
N ILE A 816 -1.95 35.75 28.21
CA ILE A 816 -1.99 34.86 27.05
C ILE A 816 -3.32 34.12 26.99
N VAL A 817 -3.96 34.18 25.83
CA VAL A 817 -5.06 33.28 25.44
C VAL A 817 -4.46 32.19 24.54
N TYR A 818 -4.60 30.95 24.97
CA TYR A 818 -4.02 29.78 24.31
C TYR A 818 -5.13 28.85 23.83
N THR A 819 -5.01 28.26 22.65
CA THR A 819 -5.90 27.18 22.20
C THR A 819 -5.14 26.09 21.45
N ASP A 820 -5.78 24.94 21.31
CA ASP A 820 -5.29 23.79 20.54
C ASP A 820 -6.47 23.19 19.76
N VAL A 821 -6.15 22.33 18.80
CA VAL A 821 -7.16 21.64 17.99
C VAL A 821 -8.19 20.94 18.88
N TRP A 822 -9.47 21.19 18.62
CA TRP A 822 -10.55 20.61 19.43
C TRP A 822 -10.62 19.10 19.32
N ALA A 823 -10.25 18.54 18.17
CA ALA A 823 -10.15 17.10 17.93
C ALA A 823 -8.68 16.73 17.75
N SER A 824 -8.07 16.18 18.79
CA SER A 824 -6.64 15.85 18.82
C SER A 824 -6.37 14.46 18.21
N MET A 825 -5.17 13.93 18.47
CA MET A 825 -4.67 12.69 17.88
C MET A 825 -5.61 11.50 18.11
N GLY A 826 -6.19 10.98 17.03
CA GLY A 826 -7.05 9.79 17.06
C GLY A 826 -8.55 10.08 17.20
N GLN A 827 -8.94 11.35 17.31
CA GLN A 827 -10.34 11.77 17.51
C GLN A 827 -11.00 12.32 16.23
N LYS A 828 -10.48 11.98 15.04
CA LYS A 828 -11.02 12.49 13.75
C LYS A 828 -12.48 12.09 13.51
N GLU A 829 -12.91 10.97 14.07
CA GLU A 829 -14.29 10.47 14.03
C GLU A 829 -15.23 11.27 14.96
N GLU A 830 -14.68 11.96 15.96
CA GLU A 830 -15.42 12.80 16.92
C GLU A 830 -15.46 14.28 16.52
N ALA A 831 -14.75 14.67 15.44
CA ALA A 831 -14.54 16.07 15.08
C ALA A 831 -15.85 16.87 14.92
N GLU A 832 -16.87 16.29 14.28
CA GLU A 832 -18.17 16.97 14.10
C GLU A 832 -19.00 17.03 15.37
N GLU A 833 -18.87 16.07 16.29
CA GLU A 833 -19.53 16.13 17.60
C GLU A 833 -18.84 17.15 18.52
N ARG A 834 -17.51 17.15 18.52
CA ARG A 834 -16.72 18.11 19.30
C ARG A 834 -16.93 19.53 18.81
N LYS A 835 -17.02 19.78 17.50
CA LYS A 835 -17.43 21.10 16.96
C LYS A 835 -18.80 21.55 17.46
N ARG A 836 -19.76 20.64 17.65
CA ARG A 836 -21.08 20.97 18.24
C ARG A 836 -20.97 21.31 19.72
N GLN A 837 -20.22 20.52 20.48
CA GLN A 837 -20.09 20.67 21.94
C GLN A 837 -19.19 21.83 22.34
N PHE A 838 -18.22 22.21 21.49
CA PHE A 838 -17.30 23.34 21.69
C PHE A 838 -17.86 24.64 21.11
N LYS A 839 -19.13 24.66 20.68
CA LYS A 839 -19.78 25.88 20.22
C LYS A 839 -19.74 26.94 21.32
N GLY A 840 -19.09 28.07 21.03
CA GLY A 840 -18.86 29.16 22.00
C GLY A 840 -17.44 29.21 22.57
N PHE A 841 -16.60 28.20 22.31
CA PHE A 841 -15.20 28.13 22.75
C PHE A 841 -14.20 28.46 21.64
N GLN A 842 -14.65 29.00 20.49
CA GLN A 842 -13.75 29.47 19.43
C GLN A 842 -13.08 30.76 19.88
N VAL A 843 -11.75 30.78 19.84
CA VAL A 843 -11.00 32.01 20.06
C VAL A 843 -11.16 32.90 18.84
N ASN A 844 -12.03 33.89 18.96
CA ASN A 844 -12.30 34.90 17.95
C ASN A 844 -11.93 36.30 18.48
N GLU A 845 -12.09 37.30 17.62
CA GLU A 845 -11.72 38.68 17.90
C GLU A 845 -12.53 39.26 19.07
N GLU A 846 -13.78 38.80 19.29
CA GLU A 846 -14.59 39.21 20.44
C GLU A 846 -14.03 38.64 21.75
N MET A 847 -13.60 37.38 21.74
CA MET A 847 -12.96 36.74 22.90
C MET A 847 -11.62 37.40 23.23
N MET A 848 -10.81 37.74 22.21
CA MET A 848 -9.56 38.49 22.43
C MET A 848 -9.82 39.91 22.96
N LYS A 849 -10.87 40.59 22.48
CA LYS A 849 -11.29 41.89 23.07
C LYS A 849 -11.70 41.75 24.53
N ALA A 850 -12.40 40.67 24.90
CA ALA A 850 -12.77 40.39 26.27
C ALA A 850 -11.55 40.08 27.16
N ALA A 851 -10.50 39.46 26.60
CA ALA A 851 -9.26 39.23 27.31
C ALA A 851 -8.54 40.52 27.69
N GLY A 852 -8.55 41.49 26.78
CA GLY A 852 -8.03 42.85 26.99
C GLY A 852 -6.95 43.21 25.97
N PRO A 853 -6.62 44.52 25.84
CA PRO A 853 -5.76 45.02 24.76
C PRO A 853 -4.29 44.57 24.88
N GLN A 854 -3.87 44.04 26.02
CA GLN A 854 -2.50 43.55 26.27
C GLN A 854 -2.38 42.03 26.06
N ALA A 855 -3.50 41.32 25.89
CA ALA A 855 -3.51 39.87 25.75
C ALA A 855 -2.83 39.45 24.43
N LYS A 856 -1.98 38.43 24.50
CA LYS A 856 -1.38 37.78 23.33
C LYS A 856 -2.11 36.48 23.01
N PHE A 857 -2.11 36.11 21.73
CA PHE A 857 -2.69 34.85 21.27
C PHE A 857 -1.58 33.85 20.88
N MET A 858 -1.72 32.61 21.35
CA MET A 858 -0.77 31.51 21.13
C MET A 858 -1.50 30.21 20.75
N HIS A 859 -0.81 29.36 19.98
CA HIS A 859 -1.30 28.07 19.51
C HIS A 859 -0.14 27.22 19.00
N CYS A 860 -0.03 25.98 19.49
CA CYS A 860 1.07 25.07 19.14
C CYS A 860 1.20 24.70 17.64
N LEU A 861 0.22 24.99 16.79
CA LEU A 861 0.09 24.53 15.41
C LEU A 861 0.15 22.98 15.23
N PRO A 862 -0.66 22.39 14.33
CA PRO A 862 -1.36 23.07 13.26
C PRO A 862 -2.71 23.54 13.77
N ALA A 863 -3.13 24.74 13.35
CA ALA A 863 -4.46 25.22 13.66
C ALA A 863 -5.40 24.93 12.48
N GLU A 864 -6.61 24.48 12.78
CA GLU A 864 -7.77 24.50 11.91
C GLU A 864 -8.47 25.86 12.02
N ARG A 865 -8.04 26.79 11.16
CA ARG A 865 -8.63 28.13 11.08
C ARG A 865 -10.12 28.05 10.76
N GLY A 866 -10.93 28.80 11.48
CA GLY A 866 -12.39 28.76 11.43
C GLY A 866 -13.01 27.69 12.34
N VAL A 867 -12.21 26.89 13.06
CA VAL A 867 -12.68 25.91 14.05
C VAL A 867 -12.32 26.38 15.45
N GLU A 868 -11.12 26.12 15.96
CA GLU A 868 -10.70 26.54 17.30
C GLU A 868 -10.31 28.02 17.40
N CYS A 869 -9.87 28.63 16.30
CA CYS A 869 -9.60 30.06 16.22
C CYS A 869 -10.01 30.66 14.87
N THR A 870 -10.33 31.95 14.83
CA THR A 870 -10.62 32.63 13.56
C THR A 870 -9.33 32.98 12.82
N ASP A 871 -9.45 33.11 11.50
CA ASP A 871 -8.35 33.57 10.65
C ASP A 871 -7.85 34.96 11.08
N GLY A 872 -8.78 35.86 11.44
CA GLY A 872 -8.46 37.20 11.91
C GLY A 872 -7.69 37.22 13.23
N VAL A 873 -7.96 36.30 14.16
CA VAL A 873 -7.15 36.15 15.38
C VAL A 873 -5.75 35.64 15.06
N MET A 874 -5.63 34.67 14.15
CA MET A 874 -4.35 34.07 13.80
C MET A 874 -3.39 35.06 13.13
N GLU A 875 -3.92 35.95 12.29
CA GLU A 875 -3.15 36.97 11.54
C GLU A 875 -3.03 38.32 12.27
N ALA A 876 -3.61 38.47 13.46
CA ALA A 876 -3.58 39.73 14.20
C ALA A 876 -2.18 40.05 14.76
N GLU A 877 -1.90 41.33 15.00
CA GLU A 877 -0.63 41.80 15.59
C GLU A 877 -0.37 41.25 17.01
N TYR A 878 -1.44 40.91 17.75
CA TYR A 878 -1.31 40.26 19.07
C TYR A 878 -1.07 38.75 18.99
N SER A 879 -1.14 38.15 17.80
CA SER A 879 -0.82 36.74 17.55
C SER A 879 0.68 36.55 17.48
N ILE A 880 1.21 35.71 18.37
CA ILE A 880 2.65 35.39 18.44
C ILE A 880 2.90 33.92 18.12
N VAL A 881 1.99 33.29 17.38
CA VAL A 881 1.97 31.87 17.03
C VAL A 881 3.17 31.44 16.17
N PHE A 882 3.66 32.31 15.30
CA PHE A 882 4.85 32.00 14.48
C PHE A 882 6.15 32.21 15.25
N ASP A 883 6.19 33.17 16.18
CA ASP A 883 7.31 33.34 17.10
C ASP A 883 7.40 32.13 18.06
N GLU A 884 6.25 31.61 18.52
CA GLU A 884 6.13 30.34 19.24
C GLU A 884 6.67 29.16 18.41
N ALA A 885 6.31 29.10 17.12
CA ALA A 885 6.78 28.05 16.22
C ALA A 885 8.30 28.11 15.97
N GLU A 886 8.89 29.31 15.87
CA GLU A 886 10.35 29.51 15.83
C GLU A 886 10.99 29.04 17.16
N ASN A 887 10.43 29.49 18.28
CA ASN A 887 10.94 29.21 19.61
C ASN A 887 10.88 27.75 20.01
N ARG A 888 10.08 26.93 19.33
CA ARG A 888 10.11 25.47 19.47
C ARG A 888 11.52 24.90 19.27
N MET A 889 12.23 25.31 18.22
CA MET A 889 13.61 24.84 17.97
C MET A 889 14.56 25.29 19.09
N HIS A 890 14.42 26.54 19.54
CA HIS A 890 15.33 27.12 20.52
C HIS A 890 15.10 26.59 21.93
N ALA A 891 13.85 26.43 22.36
CA ALA A 891 13.52 25.77 23.62
C ALA A 891 14.02 24.32 23.64
N GLN A 892 13.86 23.59 22.53
CA GLN A 892 14.42 22.24 22.39
C GLN A 892 15.95 22.22 22.49
N ASN A 893 16.65 23.22 21.93
CA ASN A 893 18.09 23.35 22.10
C ASN A 893 18.48 23.48 23.58
N GLY A 894 17.77 24.32 24.36
CA GLY A 894 17.97 24.44 25.80
C GLY A 894 17.74 23.11 26.54
N ILE A 895 16.65 22.41 26.21
CA ILE A 895 16.34 21.08 26.77
C ILE A 895 17.44 20.07 26.44
N MET A 896 17.89 20.01 25.18
CA MET A 896 18.92 19.07 24.74
C MET A 896 20.26 19.35 25.42
N LEU A 897 20.65 20.62 25.59
CA LEU A 897 21.88 21.01 26.27
C LEU A 897 21.82 20.62 27.75
N HIS A 898 20.70 20.90 28.42
CA HIS A 898 20.50 20.51 29.81
C HIS A 898 20.49 18.99 29.98
N ALA A 899 19.75 18.27 29.13
CA ALA A 899 19.66 16.81 29.18
C ALA A 899 21.01 16.13 28.98
N MET A 900 21.98 16.78 28.31
CA MET A 900 23.35 16.28 28.14
C MET A 900 24.34 16.79 29.19
N GLY A 901 23.92 17.66 30.11
CA GLY A 901 24.81 18.32 31.07
C GLY A 901 25.78 19.32 30.42
N LEU A 902 25.35 19.97 29.34
CA LEU A 902 26.12 20.93 28.55
C LEU A 902 25.53 22.36 28.59
N SER A 903 24.54 22.59 29.47
CA SER A 903 23.81 23.86 29.63
C SER A 903 24.59 24.95 30.34
#